data_AF-E0US11-F1
#
_entry.id   AF-E0US11-F1
#
_cell.length_a   1.000
_cell.length_b   1.000
_cell.length_c   1.000
_cell.angle_alpha   90.00
_cell.angle_beta   90.00
_cell.angle_gamma   90.00
#
_symmetry.space_group_name_H-M   'P 1'
#
loop_
_entity.id
_entity.type
_entity.pdbx_description
1 polymer ?
#
loop_
_entity_poly.entity_id
_entity_poly.type
_entity_poly.pdbx_seq_one_letter_code
_entity_poly.pdbx_strand_id
1 'polypeptide(L)'
;MKSFIFILLFLSFSSFLNAQTGHSSNNLQKVSLQLHWKYQFEFAGFIAAKEKGFYRDAGLDVQLKEYQTGMNVVDEVLSHRADFGIYNSSILLEYLKGKPIVLLASFFKRSALVLITQPYIHSPKDLVGKTVMSSLVDDFALNFKPYLDGYGVNINDIKMVNQTYRVDEFAKGEVDAMTAFVSDQPYKLDKLGIKYNILNPSNDNLFVLQEELFTSADELKNHPQQVYAFKEASIKGWEYALSHRKEIAQIIKKKYAPQLDMDTLEYEAEAINKLILPFIYDIGSIDRNFLNKQIQLFKSNFHIGEGKSLDDFILKPRINKLDLTETEQKYIETHQKIPMCINYDFFPIDGFKDGKHIGIMADVFKLISNETGLKFIPLESQSEKGLYEHLQEKRCKLLSVVATDNVHFSTIKPTKSFSATNFTLLSRLDRSFIDNPMLLKGKLLLVQKESFKNYLNYLYPYLNIEVEDNKNIMVQKILDGKAYSIASIDEQADYFIDKYGYGKLKINGFLAKDKLLHGSIGVQKDEPVLYSIIQKALDNIPKQKIESIQNSWRLTRYHERVDYILLWAVLGVVSVIFLIMIYYQRKLKYFNKALEKRVAQKTKELQEANELLEHKVQKKAQELIKKDEILTSQSKQAVMGEMISMIAHQWRQPLNTITLQVSNLQLKYMMGQEILKEEVMQTLEDISNSIVYLSDTIDDFKTYFHPNKTPEDIALESLLNKAVKFILPRLKSNKIELKIECDSSIHVHVYINELIQVLLNILNNAVDVYENRNMDDKIITIICKKSGLNVQINITDRAGGISDEHLPKLFEPYFSTKGKNGTGLGLYMSKMIIEKQFGGSISVKSSIFGTTFTLVIPKDIQKK
;
A
#
# COMPACT_ATOMS: atom_id res chain seq x y z
N MET A 1 -10.74 -41.95 42.80
CA MET A 1 -11.51 -41.11 43.75
C MET A 1 -10.72 -39.90 44.30
N LYS A 2 -9.74 -39.34 43.57
CA LYS A 2 -9.04 -38.09 43.92
C LYS A 2 -9.12 -36.98 42.86
N SER A 3 -9.67 -37.24 41.67
CA SER A 3 -9.90 -36.19 40.65
C SER A 3 -11.31 -35.59 40.66
N PHE A 4 -12.25 -36.12 41.45
CA PHE A 4 -13.62 -35.61 41.51
C PHE A 4 -13.83 -34.54 42.60
N ILE A 5 -12.93 -34.46 43.58
CA ILE A 5 -13.01 -33.50 44.70
C ILE A 5 -12.38 -32.15 44.34
N PHE A 6 -11.47 -32.11 43.36
CA PHE A 6 -10.81 -30.86 42.94
C PHE A 6 -11.70 -29.98 42.02
N ILE A 7 -12.67 -30.58 41.33
CA ILE A 7 -13.59 -29.85 40.44
C ILE A 7 -14.76 -29.23 41.24
N LEU A 8 -15.15 -29.85 42.35
CA LEU A 8 -16.23 -29.34 43.22
C LEU A 8 -15.78 -28.17 44.11
N LEU A 9 -14.49 -28.07 44.46
CA LEU A 9 -13.93 -26.93 45.22
C LEU A 9 -13.68 -25.68 44.36
N PHE A 10 -13.59 -25.82 43.03
CA PHE A 10 -13.46 -24.67 42.10
C PHE A 10 -14.82 -24.07 41.71
N LEU A 11 -15.91 -24.85 41.81
CA LEU A 11 -17.28 -24.40 41.51
C LEU A 11 -17.98 -23.71 42.70
N SER A 12 -17.46 -23.87 43.92
CA SER A 12 -17.96 -23.19 45.13
C SER A 12 -17.26 -21.86 45.45
N PHE A 13 -16.17 -21.53 44.74
CA PHE A 13 -15.47 -20.24 44.90
C PHE A 13 -15.90 -19.19 43.86
N SER A 14 -16.52 -19.62 42.75
CA SER A 14 -17.10 -18.75 41.72
C SER A 14 -18.54 -18.31 42.01
N SER A 15 -19.18 -18.89 43.03
CA SER A 15 -20.55 -18.59 43.47
C SER A 15 -20.64 -17.58 44.62
N PHE A 16 -19.49 -17.16 45.21
CA PHE A 16 -19.43 -16.11 46.24
C PHE A 16 -18.95 -14.74 45.74
N LEU A 17 -18.57 -14.61 44.45
CA LEU A 17 -18.24 -13.33 43.81
C LEU A 17 -19.39 -12.73 42.97
N ASN A 18 -20.51 -13.44 42.82
CA ASN A 18 -21.68 -12.99 42.04
C ASN A 18 -22.89 -12.60 42.91
N ALA A 19 -22.70 -12.41 44.22
CA ALA A 19 -23.78 -12.04 45.15
C ALA A 19 -23.71 -10.58 45.65
N GLN A 20 -23.07 -9.69 44.90
CA GLN A 20 -23.14 -8.23 45.12
C GLN A 20 -23.14 -7.43 43.80
N THR A 21 -23.82 -7.94 42.78
CA THR A 21 -24.40 -7.07 41.75
C THR A 21 -25.86 -7.45 41.62
N GLY A 22 -26.66 -6.92 42.55
CA GLY A 22 -28.08 -6.75 42.27
C GLY A 22 -28.19 -5.88 41.03
N HIS A 23 -28.36 -6.51 39.87
CA HIS A 23 -28.89 -5.85 38.69
C HIS A 23 -30.27 -5.33 39.09
N SER A 24 -30.35 -4.06 39.51
CA SER A 24 -31.51 -3.29 39.11
C SER A 24 -31.48 -3.28 37.59
N SER A 25 -32.57 -3.70 36.97
CA SER A 25 -32.89 -3.35 35.60
C SER A 25 -32.97 -1.81 35.52
N ASN A 26 -31.82 -1.14 35.42
CA ASN A 26 -31.79 0.30 35.18
C ASN A 26 -32.25 0.51 33.74
N ASN A 27 -33.51 0.94 33.62
CA ASN A 27 -34.09 1.40 32.37
C ASN A 27 -33.25 2.61 31.92
N LEU A 28 -32.41 2.44 30.90
CA LEU A 28 -31.54 3.52 30.39
C LEU A 28 -32.41 4.69 29.90
N GLN A 29 -32.03 5.92 30.24
CA GLN A 29 -32.72 7.10 29.77
C GLN A 29 -32.38 7.35 28.30
N LYS A 30 -33.41 7.34 27.44
CA LYS A 30 -33.23 7.58 26.01
C LYS A 30 -33.08 9.07 25.75
N VAL A 31 -32.00 9.46 25.11
CA VAL A 31 -31.73 10.84 24.71
C VAL A 31 -31.11 10.87 23.32
N SER A 32 -31.08 12.05 22.71
CA SER A 32 -30.57 12.23 21.35
C SER A 32 -29.69 13.46 21.20
N LEU A 33 -28.65 13.30 20.38
CA LEU A 33 -27.75 14.37 19.97
C LEU A 33 -27.94 14.64 18.48
N GLN A 34 -28.35 15.87 18.13
CA GLN A 34 -28.42 16.33 16.76
C GLN A 34 -27.07 16.91 16.31
N LEU A 35 -26.47 16.28 15.31
CA LEU A 35 -25.25 16.77 14.67
C LEU A 35 -25.59 17.90 13.68
N HIS A 36 -24.67 18.85 13.51
CA HIS A 36 -24.78 19.91 12.49
C HIS A 36 -24.20 19.52 11.14
N TRP A 37 -23.56 18.35 11.04
CA TRP A 37 -22.99 17.85 9.81
C TRP A 37 -23.10 16.33 9.65
N LYS A 38 -22.55 15.80 8.56
CA LYS A 38 -22.47 14.37 8.25
C LYS A 38 -21.44 13.66 9.12
N TYR A 39 -21.61 12.35 9.33
CA TYR A 39 -20.67 11.60 10.16
C TYR A 39 -19.22 11.67 9.62
N GLN A 40 -18.34 12.22 10.44
CA GLN A 40 -16.90 12.41 10.18
C GLN A 40 -16.13 12.29 11.50
N PHE A 41 -14.80 12.37 11.45
CA PHE A 41 -13.97 12.38 12.67
C PHE A 41 -14.23 13.61 13.54
N GLU A 42 -14.82 14.67 12.98
CA GLU A 42 -15.31 15.84 13.72
C GLU A 42 -16.22 15.48 14.90
N PHE A 43 -17.01 14.41 14.79
CA PHE A 43 -17.90 13.96 15.86
C PHE A 43 -17.36 12.74 16.64
N ALA A 44 -16.06 12.44 16.50
CA ALA A 44 -15.43 11.23 17.03
C ALA A 44 -15.61 11.09 18.55
N GLY A 45 -15.62 12.17 19.31
CA GLY A 45 -15.84 12.11 20.76
C GLY A 45 -17.22 11.56 21.13
N PHE A 46 -18.27 12.03 20.47
CA PHE A 46 -19.65 11.56 20.72
C PHE A 46 -19.85 10.12 20.24
N ILE A 47 -19.22 9.76 19.12
CA ILE A 47 -19.22 8.39 18.61
C ILE A 47 -18.48 7.46 19.58
N ALA A 48 -17.31 7.86 20.08
CA ALA A 48 -16.56 7.12 21.07
C ALA A 48 -17.36 6.96 22.38
N ALA A 49 -18.01 8.02 22.86
CA ALA A 49 -18.87 7.96 24.06
C ALA A 49 -19.99 6.93 23.93
N LYS A 50 -20.57 6.79 22.74
CA LYS A 50 -21.58 5.77 22.46
C LYS A 50 -20.98 4.37 22.34
N GLU A 51 -19.97 4.21 21.50
CA GLU A 51 -19.42 2.90 21.13
C GLU A 51 -18.57 2.26 22.23
N LYS A 52 -17.97 3.07 23.10
CA LYS A 52 -17.22 2.63 24.28
C LYS A 52 -18.07 2.49 25.53
N GLY A 53 -19.35 2.81 25.43
CA GLY A 53 -20.29 2.64 26.53
C GLY A 53 -20.24 3.74 27.60
N PHE A 54 -19.48 4.82 27.41
CA PHE A 54 -19.44 5.92 28.39
C PHE A 54 -20.82 6.54 28.65
N TYR A 55 -21.67 6.62 27.62
CA TYR A 55 -23.08 7.02 27.83
C TYR A 55 -23.87 5.99 28.62
N ARG A 56 -23.70 4.70 28.32
CA ARG A 56 -24.39 3.61 29.01
C ARG A 56 -23.98 3.51 30.47
N ASP A 57 -22.69 3.70 30.76
CA ASP A 57 -22.13 3.74 32.11
C ASP A 57 -22.64 4.97 32.89
N ALA A 58 -22.99 6.04 32.18
CA ALA A 58 -23.65 7.22 32.72
C ALA A 58 -25.19 7.07 32.82
N GLY A 59 -25.75 5.90 32.49
CA GLY A 59 -27.18 5.60 32.55
C GLY A 59 -28.00 6.04 31.33
N LEU A 60 -27.35 6.41 30.22
CA LEU A 60 -27.97 6.99 29.03
C LEU A 60 -27.91 6.04 27.83
N ASP A 61 -29.01 5.97 27.08
CA ASP A 61 -29.08 5.39 25.73
C ASP A 61 -29.14 6.53 24.71
N VAL A 62 -27.99 6.87 24.13
CA VAL A 62 -27.83 8.03 23.24
C VAL A 62 -28.04 7.65 21.78
N GLN A 63 -28.99 8.31 21.12
CA GLN A 63 -29.14 8.31 19.68
C GLN A 63 -28.37 9.49 19.05
N LEU A 64 -27.40 9.20 18.19
CA LEU A 64 -26.78 10.22 17.33
C LEU A 64 -27.67 10.41 16.10
N LYS A 65 -28.07 11.64 15.82
CA LYS A 65 -28.90 12.02 14.66
C LYS A 65 -28.04 12.82 13.69
N GLU A 66 -27.87 12.29 12.49
CA GLU A 66 -27.10 12.94 11.43
C GLU A 66 -27.85 14.17 10.89
N TYR A 67 -27.10 15.18 10.43
CA TYR A 67 -27.67 16.35 9.78
C TYR A 67 -28.38 16.04 8.46
N GLN A 68 -29.46 16.77 8.17
CA GLN A 68 -30.16 16.77 6.88
C GLN A 68 -30.15 18.18 6.28
N THR A 69 -29.89 18.29 4.98
CA THR A 69 -29.75 19.58 4.29
C THR A 69 -30.96 20.48 4.51
N GLY A 70 -30.72 21.72 4.95
CA GLY A 70 -31.77 22.71 5.21
C GLY A 70 -32.37 22.65 6.62
N MET A 71 -31.92 21.71 7.47
CA MET A 71 -32.31 21.63 8.87
C MET A 71 -31.67 22.76 9.70
N ASN A 72 -32.40 23.27 10.69
CA ASN A 72 -31.87 24.13 11.74
C ASN A 72 -31.74 23.34 13.06
N VAL A 73 -30.50 23.06 13.47
CA VAL A 73 -30.21 22.25 14.67
C VAL A 73 -30.74 22.89 15.95
N VAL A 74 -30.72 24.22 16.05
CA VAL A 74 -31.23 24.93 17.23
C VAL A 74 -32.74 24.71 17.37
N ASP A 75 -33.48 24.76 16.26
CA ASP A 75 -34.92 24.55 16.27
C ASP A 75 -35.31 23.09 16.55
N GLU A 76 -34.50 22.11 16.13
CA GLU A 76 -34.67 20.70 16.52
C GLU A 76 -34.57 20.51 18.04
N VAL A 77 -33.59 21.15 18.68
CA VAL A 77 -33.40 21.07 20.14
C VAL A 77 -34.49 21.82 20.90
N LEU A 78 -34.82 23.04 20.47
CA LEU A 78 -35.86 23.85 21.13
C LEU A 78 -37.28 23.27 20.95
N SER A 79 -37.51 22.50 19.88
CA SER A 79 -38.78 21.81 19.66
C SER A 79 -38.85 20.43 20.33
N HIS A 80 -37.83 20.04 21.13
CA HIS A 80 -37.71 18.72 21.77
C HIS A 80 -37.72 17.54 20.78
N ARG A 81 -37.37 17.78 19.50
CA ARG A 81 -37.10 16.70 18.53
C ARG A 81 -35.71 16.12 18.73
N ALA A 82 -34.80 16.88 19.35
CA ALA A 82 -33.55 16.41 19.91
C ALA A 82 -33.34 16.99 21.32
N ASP A 83 -32.58 16.30 22.17
CA ASP A 83 -32.33 16.73 23.56
C ASP A 83 -31.06 17.59 23.66
N PHE A 84 -30.06 17.24 22.85
CA PHE A 84 -28.79 17.93 22.74
C PHE A 84 -28.50 18.27 21.28
N GLY A 85 -27.71 19.32 21.06
CA GLY A 85 -27.23 19.68 19.73
C GLY A 85 -25.75 20.03 19.75
N ILE A 86 -25.10 19.79 18.62
CA ILE A 86 -23.80 20.41 18.32
C ILE A 86 -24.02 21.52 17.31
N TYR A 87 -23.36 22.65 17.52
CA TYR A 87 -23.43 23.78 16.62
C TYR A 87 -22.10 24.52 16.55
N ASN A 88 -22.02 25.50 15.65
CA ASN A 88 -20.91 26.43 15.60
C ASN A 88 -21.17 27.64 16.51
N SER A 89 -20.23 28.59 16.52
CA SER A 89 -20.27 29.85 17.26
C SER A 89 -21.56 30.66 17.16
N SER A 90 -22.35 30.47 16.09
CA SER A 90 -23.67 31.09 15.92
C SER A 90 -24.60 30.78 17.09
N ILE A 91 -24.33 29.71 17.86
CA ILE A 91 -25.11 29.38 19.04
C ILE A 91 -25.11 30.51 20.07
N LEU A 92 -23.99 31.23 20.22
CA LEU A 92 -23.92 32.41 21.06
C LEU A 92 -24.78 33.55 20.48
N LEU A 93 -24.79 33.73 19.17
CA LEU A 93 -25.64 34.72 18.50
C LEU A 93 -27.13 34.40 18.71
N GLU A 94 -27.53 33.14 18.58
CA GLU A 94 -28.90 32.67 18.80
C GLU A 94 -29.35 32.91 20.25
N TYR A 95 -28.46 32.71 21.23
CA TYR A 95 -28.70 33.04 22.64
C TYR A 95 -28.94 34.54 22.83
N LEU A 96 -28.06 35.37 22.23
CA LEU A 96 -28.15 36.83 22.29
C LEU A 96 -29.42 37.36 21.60
N LYS A 97 -29.93 36.69 20.57
CA LYS A 97 -31.22 36.99 19.92
C LYS A 97 -32.44 36.65 20.76
N GLY A 98 -32.29 35.96 21.88
CA GLY A 98 -33.42 35.66 22.76
C GLY A 98 -33.61 34.17 23.06
N LYS A 99 -33.05 33.26 22.27
CA LYS A 99 -33.38 31.83 22.36
C LYS A 99 -32.94 31.23 23.72
N PRO A 100 -33.77 30.39 24.36
CA PRO A 100 -33.52 29.85 25.70
C PRO A 100 -32.62 28.60 25.63
N ILE A 101 -31.33 28.81 25.36
CA ILE A 101 -30.33 27.76 25.17
C ILE A 101 -29.19 27.87 26.19
N VAL A 102 -28.58 26.74 26.52
CA VAL A 102 -27.46 26.63 27.46
C VAL A 102 -26.31 25.87 26.80
N LEU A 103 -25.13 26.48 26.81
CA LEU A 103 -23.86 25.90 26.39
C LEU A 103 -23.28 24.98 27.47
N LEU A 104 -23.00 23.74 27.10
CA LEU A 104 -22.54 22.69 28.00
C LEU A 104 -21.02 22.49 27.93
N ALA A 105 -20.46 22.51 26.71
CA ALA A 105 -19.04 22.33 26.45
C ALA A 105 -18.64 22.95 25.11
N SER A 106 -17.37 23.35 25.01
CA SER A 106 -16.75 23.86 23.78
C SER A 106 -15.52 23.02 23.45
N PHE A 107 -15.50 22.35 22.30
CA PHE A 107 -14.41 21.42 21.97
C PHE A 107 -13.27 22.07 21.21
N PHE A 108 -13.54 22.84 20.14
CA PHE A 108 -12.46 23.46 19.37
C PHE A 108 -12.02 24.79 20.00
N LYS A 109 -10.73 25.12 19.91
CA LYS A 109 -10.11 26.35 20.44
C LYS A 109 -9.56 27.26 19.35
N ARG A 110 -9.68 26.84 18.09
CA ARG A 110 -9.34 27.60 16.88
C ARG A 110 -10.45 27.43 15.85
N SER A 111 -10.56 28.38 14.92
CA SER A 111 -11.52 28.27 13.83
C SER A 111 -11.16 27.08 12.95
N ALA A 112 -12.10 26.15 12.78
CA ALA A 112 -11.97 25.09 11.79
C ALA A 112 -12.21 25.61 10.37
N LEU A 113 -13.05 26.65 10.25
CA LEU A 113 -13.45 27.24 8.97
C LEU A 113 -12.41 28.28 8.52
N VAL A 114 -11.95 28.12 7.29
CA VAL A 114 -10.96 28.98 6.59
C VAL A 114 -11.44 29.30 5.18
N LEU A 115 -10.79 30.26 4.52
CA LEU A 115 -10.95 30.47 3.07
C LEU A 115 -9.76 29.85 2.35
N ILE A 116 -10.04 28.89 1.48
CA ILE A 116 -9.06 28.40 0.51
C ILE A 116 -9.18 29.26 -0.73
N THR A 117 -8.07 29.79 -1.22
CA THR A 117 -8.04 30.73 -2.34
C THR A 117 -7.09 30.26 -3.43
N GLN A 118 -7.33 30.68 -4.66
CA GLN A 118 -6.37 30.47 -5.75
C GLN A 118 -5.00 31.08 -5.38
N PRO A 119 -3.87 30.52 -5.85
CA PRO A 119 -2.53 30.92 -5.42
C PRO A 119 -2.20 32.40 -5.60
N TYR A 120 -2.92 33.12 -6.47
CA TYR A 120 -2.72 34.54 -6.75
C TYR A 120 -3.46 35.47 -5.75
N ILE A 121 -4.29 34.93 -4.85
CA ILE A 121 -4.98 35.66 -3.78
C ILE A 121 -4.20 35.43 -2.48
N HIS A 122 -3.59 36.48 -1.94
CA HIS A 122 -2.69 36.39 -0.78
C HIS A 122 -3.27 37.04 0.48
N SER A 123 -4.26 37.93 0.31
CA SER A 123 -4.88 38.66 1.41
C SER A 123 -6.39 38.81 1.18
N PRO A 124 -7.17 39.14 2.23
CA PRO A 124 -8.59 39.45 2.08
C PRO A 124 -8.89 40.55 1.04
N LYS A 125 -7.98 41.53 0.88
CA LYS A 125 -8.14 42.63 -0.09
C LYS A 125 -8.22 42.15 -1.54
N ASP A 126 -7.59 41.01 -1.84
CA ASP A 126 -7.56 40.44 -3.19
C ASP A 126 -8.88 39.74 -3.56
N LEU A 127 -9.82 39.60 -2.61
CA LEU A 127 -11.15 39.00 -2.83
C LEU A 127 -12.15 39.96 -3.49
N VAL A 128 -11.84 41.26 -3.55
CA VAL A 128 -12.72 42.26 -4.19
C VAL A 128 -12.94 41.90 -5.67
N GLY A 129 -14.20 41.76 -6.07
CA GLY A 129 -14.63 41.38 -7.41
C GLY A 129 -14.47 39.90 -7.77
N LYS A 130 -13.95 39.07 -6.84
CA LYS A 130 -13.70 37.65 -7.02
C LYS A 130 -14.91 36.79 -6.68
N THR A 131 -14.95 35.59 -7.26
CA THR A 131 -16.01 34.61 -7.04
C THR A 131 -15.67 33.72 -5.86
N VAL A 132 -16.51 33.74 -4.81
CA VAL A 132 -16.30 32.98 -3.58
C VAL A 132 -17.45 32.01 -3.35
N MET A 133 -17.11 30.74 -3.23
CA MET A 133 -18.07 29.66 -2.98
C MET A 133 -18.31 29.45 -1.48
N SER A 134 -19.56 29.52 -1.02
CA SER A 134 -19.94 29.32 0.40
C SER A 134 -21.36 28.77 0.55
N SER A 135 -21.66 28.10 1.68
CA SER A 135 -22.96 27.48 1.97
C SER A 135 -24.12 28.47 1.87
N LEU A 136 -24.03 29.58 2.60
CA LEU A 136 -24.97 30.71 2.61
C LEU A 136 -24.21 32.02 2.81
N VAL A 137 -24.78 33.13 2.33
CA VAL A 137 -24.19 34.48 2.52
C VAL A 137 -24.18 34.88 3.98
N ASP A 138 -25.24 34.54 4.74
CA ASP A 138 -25.33 34.86 6.16
C ASP A 138 -24.30 34.07 6.99
N ASP A 139 -24.10 32.79 6.69
CA ASP A 139 -23.06 31.97 7.32
C ASP A 139 -21.67 32.52 7.01
N PHE A 140 -21.43 32.91 5.75
CA PHE A 140 -20.17 33.51 5.34
C PHE A 140 -19.93 34.84 6.08
N ALA A 141 -20.94 35.70 6.15
CA ALA A 141 -20.86 36.97 6.86
C ALA A 141 -20.56 36.75 8.34
N LEU A 142 -21.22 35.78 8.98
CA LEU A 142 -20.99 35.47 10.39
C LEU A 142 -19.54 35.06 10.68
N ASN A 143 -18.95 34.24 9.81
CA ASN A 143 -17.62 33.70 10.02
C ASN A 143 -16.49 34.63 9.55
N PHE A 144 -16.71 35.38 8.46
CA PHE A 144 -15.65 36.11 7.76
C PHE A 144 -15.83 37.62 7.73
N LYS A 145 -17.02 38.18 7.98
CA LYS A 145 -17.21 39.64 7.93
C LYS A 145 -16.26 40.39 8.88
N PRO A 146 -16.08 40.01 10.16
CA PRO A 146 -15.12 40.71 11.03
C PRO A 146 -13.68 40.64 10.51
N TYR A 147 -13.34 39.54 9.83
CA TYR A 147 -12.04 39.35 9.19
C TYR A 147 -11.88 40.25 7.97
N LEU A 148 -12.87 40.31 7.09
CA LEU A 148 -12.87 41.19 5.92
C LEU A 148 -12.85 42.68 6.30
N ASP A 149 -13.64 43.07 7.30
CA ASP A 149 -13.72 44.44 7.81
C ASP A 149 -12.36 44.91 8.35
N GLY A 150 -11.62 44.04 9.04
CA GLY A 150 -10.26 44.33 9.52
C GLY A 150 -9.27 44.68 8.39
N TYR A 151 -9.57 44.26 7.16
CA TYR A 151 -8.81 44.57 5.95
C TYR A 151 -9.48 45.61 5.04
N GLY A 152 -10.63 46.17 5.45
CA GLY A 152 -11.39 47.17 4.70
C GLY A 152 -12.13 46.62 3.47
N VAL A 153 -12.54 45.35 3.51
CA VAL A 153 -13.23 44.69 2.40
C VAL A 153 -14.71 44.54 2.73
N ASN A 154 -15.59 45.05 1.87
CA ASN A 154 -17.03 44.85 2.02
C ASN A 154 -17.43 43.51 1.38
N ILE A 155 -18.25 42.73 2.09
CA ILE A 155 -18.79 41.47 1.58
C ILE A 155 -19.58 41.66 0.27
N ASN A 156 -20.23 42.81 0.09
CA ASN A 156 -21.00 43.13 -1.12
C ASN A 156 -20.11 43.31 -2.36
N ASP A 157 -18.81 43.52 -2.18
CA ASP A 157 -17.84 43.61 -3.27
C ASP A 157 -17.35 42.24 -3.73
N ILE A 158 -17.80 41.15 -3.09
CA ILE A 158 -17.44 39.77 -3.38
C ILE A 158 -18.60 39.08 -4.10
N LYS A 159 -18.32 38.33 -5.17
CA LYS A 159 -19.33 37.56 -5.91
C LYS A 159 -19.56 36.22 -5.24
N MET A 160 -20.61 36.11 -4.45
CA MET A 160 -20.94 34.88 -3.74
C MET A 160 -21.64 33.86 -4.64
N VAL A 161 -21.20 32.60 -4.60
CA VAL A 161 -21.87 31.45 -5.24
C VAL A 161 -22.15 30.35 -4.21
N ASN A 162 -23.25 29.62 -4.39
CA ASN A 162 -23.65 28.58 -3.46
C ASN A 162 -22.68 27.39 -3.50
N GLN A 163 -22.36 26.84 -2.34
CA GLN A 163 -21.45 25.73 -2.18
C GLN A 163 -22.04 24.41 -2.68
N THR A 164 -21.29 23.72 -3.54
CA THR A 164 -21.63 22.38 -4.04
C THR A 164 -21.01 21.24 -3.22
N TYR A 165 -20.29 21.59 -2.14
CA TYR A 165 -19.56 20.69 -1.23
C TYR A 165 -18.47 19.85 -1.90
N ARG A 166 -18.14 20.18 -3.16
CA ARG A 166 -17.12 19.54 -3.98
C ARG A 166 -15.97 20.52 -4.20
N VAL A 167 -14.76 19.98 -4.32
CA VAL A 167 -13.56 20.78 -4.60
C VAL A 167 -13.32 20.96 -6.11
N ASP A 168 -14.13 20.32 -6.96
CA ASP A 168 -13.91 20.27 -8.42
C ASP A 168 -13.98 21.65 -9.09
N GLU A 169 -14.96 22.48 -8.73
CA GLU A 169 -15.14 23.83 -9.28
C GLU A 169 -13.96 24.73 -8.92
N PHE A 170 -13.48 24.64 -7.68
CA PHE A 170 -12.28 25.33 -7.24
C PHE A 170 -11.02 24.80 -7.96
N ALA A 171 -10.89 23.47 -8.09
CA ALA A 171 -9.76 22.83 -8.76
C ALA A 171 -9.66 23.19 -10.25
N LYS A 172 -10.79 23.44 -10.92
CA LYS A 172 -10.86 23.91 -12.31
C LYS A 172 -10.64 25.42 -12.47
N GLY A 173 -10.63 26.18 -11.37
CA GLY A 173 -10.56 27.64 -11.40
C GLY A 173 -11.87 28.33 -11.80
N GLU A 174 -13.01 27.66 -11.66
CA GLU A 174 -14.34 28.24 -11.89
C GLU A 174 -14.73 29.21 -10.76
N VAL A 175 -14.17 29.00 -9.57
CA VAL A 175 -14.26 29.90 -8.42
C VAL A 175 -12.87 30.28 -7.91
N ASP A 176 -12.75 31.50 -7.38
CA ASP A 176 -11.47 32.08 -6.97
C ASP A 176 -11.14 31.76 -5.50
N ALA A 177 -12.17 31.55 -4.67
CA ALA A 177 -12.03 31.05 -3.32
C ALA A 177 -13.23 30.20 -2.90
N MET A 178 -13.06 29.40 -1.86
CA MET A 178 -14.14 28.66 -1.23
C MET A 178 -13.97 28.59 0.29
N THR A 179 -15.08 28.54 1.01
CA THR A 179 -15.07 28.16 2.42
C THR A 179 -14.70 26.70 2.56
N ALA A 180 -13.85 26.41 3.55
CA ALA A 180 -13.32 25.08 3.76
C ALA A 180 -13.07 24.82 5.24
N PHE A 181 -13.30 23.59 5.67
CA PHE A 181 -12.79 23.10 6.94
C PHE A 181 -11.34 22.66 6.76
N VAL A 182 -10.46 23.16 7.63
CA VAL A 182 -9.02 22.84 7.60
C VAL A 182 -8.74 21.33 7.73
N SER A 183 -9.69 20.58 8.28
CA SER A 183 -9.66 19.13 8.46
C SER A 183 -10.06 18.33 7.22
N ASP A 184 -10.63 18.93 6.16
CA ASP A 184 -11.16 18.17 5.02
C ASP A 184 -10.68 18.69 3.66
N GLN A 185 -11.20 19.84 3.19
CA GLN A 185 -10.98 20.28 1.80
C GLN A 185 -9.50 20.49 1.41
N PRO A 186 -8.60 21.01 2.28
CA PRO A 186 -7.18 21.10 1.95
C PRO A 186 -6.57 19.75 1.55
N TYR A 187 -6.91 18.68 2.27
CA TYR A 187 -6.41 17.34 2.00
C TYR A 187 -6.90 16.78 0.65
N LYS A 188 -8.16 17.03 0.31
CA LYS A 188 -8.72 16.67 -1.00
C LYS A 188 -7.97 17.38 -2.14
N LEU A 189 -7.64 18.66 -1.97
CA LEU A 189 -6.86 19.43 -2.95
C LEU A 189 -5.41 18.96 -3.04
N ASP A 190 -4.78 18.64 -1.91
CA ASP A 190 -3.42 18.10 -1.86
C ASP A 190 -3.34 16.75 -2.62
N LYS A 191 -4.33 15.87 -2.46
CA LYS A 191 -4.46 14.61 -3.23
C LYS A 191 -4.58 14.84 -4.74
N LEU A 192 -5.21 15.94 -5.16
CA LEU A 192 -5.35 16.32 -6.56
C LEU A 192 -4.14 17.11 -7.10
N GLY A 193 -3.16 17.42 -6.25
CA GLY A 193 -1.99 18.24 -6.63
C GLY A 193 -2.33 19.69 -6.96
N ILE A 194 -3.46 20.19 -6.47
CA ILE A 194 -3.93 21.56 -6.71
C ILE A 194 -3.26 22.49 -5.71
N LYS A 195 -2.65 23.57 -6.21
CA LYS A 195 -2.06 24.60 -5.35
C LYS A 195 -3.13 25.59 -4.89
N TYR A 196 -3.03 26.01 -3.64
CA TYR A 196 -3.94 26.99 -3.05
C TYR A 196 -3.22 27.78 -1.95
N ASN A 197 -3.81 28.90 -1.54
CA ASN A 197 -3.46 29.60 -0.30
C ASN A 197 -4.59 29.43 0.72
N ILE A 198 -4.28 29.63 2.01
CA ILE A 198 -5.27 29.63 3.09
C ILE A 198 -5.28 31.02 3.74
N LEU A 199 -6.45 31.66 3.72
CA LEU A 199 -6.72 32.83 4.57
C LEU A 199 -7.42 32.32 5.84
N ASN A 200 -6.74 32.43 6.98
CA ASN A 200 -7.21 31.91 8.26
C ASN A 200 -7.48 33.06 9.25
N PRO A 201 -8.75 33.34 9.60
CA PRO A 201 -9.10 34.38 10.57
C PRO A 201 -8.41 34.22 11.94
N SER A 202 -8.10 32.99 12.35
CA SER A 202 -7.45 32.72 13.64
C SER A 202 -6.02 33.28 13.72
N ASN A 203 -5.38 33.61 12.60
CA ASN A 203 -4.07 34.25 12.60
C ASN A 203 -4.14 35.71 13.09
N ASP A 204 -5.29 36.36 12.96
CA ASP A 204 -5.52 37.75 13.37
C ASP A 204 -6.34 37.87 14.66
N ASN A 205 -6.28 36.83 15.51
CA ASN A 205 -7.05 36.71 16.75
C ASN A 205 -8.58 36.81 16.56
N LEU A 206 -9.07 36.52 15.35
CA LEU A 206 -10.49 36.39 15.06
C LEU A 206 -10.85 34.92 15.11
N PHE A 207 -11.61 34.56 16.13
CA PHE A 207 -11.91 33.18 16.40
C PHE A 207 -13.41 32.94 16.36
N VAL A 208 -13.78 31.92 15.61
CA VAL A 208 -15.15 31.46 15.48
C VAL A 208 -15.16 30.02 15.96
N LEU A 209 -15.73 29.77 17.15
CA LEU A 209 -15.75 28.43 17.72
C LEU A 209 -16.62 27.48 16.88
N GLN A 210 -16.24 26.22 16.95
CA GLN A 210 -16.89 25.10 16.29
C GLN A 210 -16.98 23.98 17.32
N GLU A 211 -17.89 23.03 17.10
CA GLU A 211 -18.18 21.95 18.05
C GLU A 211 -18.58 22.47 19.44
N GLU A 212 -19.58 23.34 19.47
CA GLU A 212 -20.24 23.82 20.70
C GLU A 212 -21.40 22.87 21.05
N LEU A 213 -21.28 22.15 22.16
CA LEU A 213 -22.34 21.29 22.68
C LEU A 213 -23.31 22.13 23.52
N PHE A 214 -24.59 22.10 23.15
CA PHE A 214 -25.64 22.85 23.83
C PHE A 214 -26.91 22.01 24.05
N THR A 215 -27.80 22.53 24.88
CA THR A 215 -29.17 22.03 25.10
C THR A 215 -30.13 23.20 25.33
N SER A 216 -31.42 22.93 25.48
CA SER A 216 -32.41 23.95 25.85
C SER A 216 -32.37 24.24 27.36
N ALA A 217 -32.75 25.46 27.75
CA ALA A 217 -32.88 25.79 29.17
C ALA A 217 -33.96 24.95 29.87
N ASP A 218 -34.98 24.50 29.13
CA ASP A 218 -36.02 23.61 29.63
C ASP A 218 -35.48 22.21 29.94
N GLU A 219 -34.64 21.66 29.06
CA GLU A 219 -34.00 20.35 29.26
C GLU A 219 -33.07 20.36 30.48
N LEU A 220 -32.27 21.42 30.66
CA LEU A 220 -31.46 21.59 31.88
C LEU A 220 -32.32 21.70 33.14
N LYS A 221 -33.47 22.38 33.06
CA LYS A 221 -34.37 22.58 34.21
C LYS A 221 -35.07 21.28 34.61
N ASN A 222 -35.56 20.53 33.64
CA ASN A 222 -36.38 19.34 33.87
C ASN A 222 -35.52 18.07 34.07
N HIS A 223 -34.36 17.99 33.44
CA HIS A 223 -33.48 16.82 33.48
C HIS A 223 -32.01 17.18 33.80
N PRO A 224 -31.71 17.90 34.90
CA PRO A 224 -30.36 18.40 35.18
C PRO A 224 -29.32 17.28 35.29
N GLN A 225 -29.67 16.15 35.92
CA GLN A 225 -28.75 15.01 36.08
C GLN A 225 -28.39 14.39 34.73
N GLN A 226 -29.36 14.27 33.83
CA GLN A 226 -29.18 13.78 32.46
C GLN A 226 -28.24 14.69 31.68
N VAL A 227 -28.42 16.01 31.76
CA VAL A 227 -27.55 16.99 31.09
C VAL A 227 -26.10 16.88 31.55
N TYR A 228 -25.85 16.81 32.87
CA TYR A 228 -24.48 16.63 33.37
C TYR A 228 -23.89 15.27 32.98
N ALA A 229 -24.66 14.19 33.11
CA ALA A 229 -24.23 12.85 32.72
C ALA A 229 -23.83 12.80 31.24
N PHE A 230 -24.64 13.42 30.37
CA PHE A 230 -24.39 13.51 28.93
C PHE A 230 -23.11 14.30 28.64
N LYS A 231 -22.94 15.48 29.24
CA LYS A 231 -21.74 16.31 29.07
C LYS A 231 -20.48 15.56 29.48
N GLU A 232 -20.44 15.00 30.69
CA GLU A 232 -19.24 14.33 31.21
C GLU A 232 -18.90 13.07 30.41
N ALA A 233 -19.91 12.29 29.98
CA ALA A 233 -19.70 11.16 29.10
C ALA A 233 -19.17 11.58 27.71
N SER A 234 -19.65 12.72 27.18
CA SER A 234 -19.16 13.29 25.92
C SER A 234 -17.68 13.70 26.01
N ILE A 235 -17.28 14.35 27.12
CA ILE A 235 -15.89 14.74 27.36
C ILE A 235 -14.98 13.52 27.44
N LYS A 236 -15.36 12.49 28.20
CA LYS A 236 -14.65 11.20 28.24
C LYS A 236 -14.54 10.54 26.85
N GLY A 237 -15.61 10.64 26.06
CA GLY A 237 -15.61 10.20 24.67
C GLY A 237 -14.55 10.91 23.84
N TRP A 238 -14.43 12.23 23.95
CA TRP A 238 -13.40 13.02 23.28
C TRP A 238 -11.99 12.71 23.75
N GLU A 239 -11.77 12.55 25.06
CA GLU A 239 -10.49 12.11 25.63
C GLU A 239 -10.05 10.76 25.05
N TYR A 240 -10.99 9.82 24.97
CA TYR A 240 -10.75 8.51 24.37
C TYR A 240 -10.47 8.63 22.87
N ALA A 241 -11.26 9.39 22.13
CA ALA A 241 -11.10 9.55 20.68
C ALA A 241 -9.75 10.14 20.29
N LEU A 242 -9.23 11.10 21.06
CA LEU A 242 -7.92 11.71 20.79
C LEU A 242 -6.74 10.83 21.19
N SER A 243 -6.90 9.98 22.20
CA SER A 243 -5.87 8.99 22.60
C SER A 243 -5.89 7.72 21.73
N HIS A 244 -7.03 7.40 21.12
CA HIS A 244 -7.26 6.18 20.32
C HIS A 244 -7.73 6.49 18.90
N ARG A 245 -7.12 7.49 18.25
CA ARG A 245 -7.58 8.05 16.96
C ARG A 245 -7.82 7.00 15.87
N LYS A 246 -6.86 6.10 15.66
CA LYS A 246 -6.97 5.05 14.63
C LYS A 246 -8.12 4.10 14.86
N GLU A 247 -8.34 3.73 16.13
CA GLU A 247 -9.44 2.85 16.51
C GLU A 247 -10.79 3.51 16.24
N ILE A 248 -10.96 4.76 16.66
CA ILE A 248 -12.22 5.48 16.44
C ILE A 248 -12.44 5.77 14.95
N ALA A 249 -11.39 6.09 14.18
CA ALA A 249 -11.48 6.23 12.73
C ALA A 249 -11.99 4.94 12.06
N GLN A 250 -11.50 3.77 12.49
CA GLN A 250 -12.01 2.48 12.00
C GLN A 250 -13.48 2.25 12.36
N ILE A 251 -13.91 2.64 13.56
CA ILE A 251 -15.31 2.54 13.98
C ILE A 251 -16.20 3.45 13.14
N ILE A 252 -15.79 4.70 12.93
CA ILE A 252 -16.49 5.67 12.08
C ILE A 252 -16.65 5.11 10.69
N LYS A 253 -15.55 4.68 10.06
CA LYS A 253 -15.58 4.05 8.73
C LYS A 253 -16.51 2.83 8.69
N LYS A 254 -16.46 1.96 9.70
CA LYS A 254 -17.23 0.70 9.67
C LYS A 254 -18.74 0.92 9.87
N LYS A 255 -19.14 1.85 10.74
CA LYS A 255 -20.53 1.94 11.24
C LYS A 255 -21.26 3.22 10.82
N TYR A 256 -20.55 4.33 10.65
CA TYR A 256 -21.17 5.65 10.53
C TYR A 256 -20.96 6.29 9.16
N ALA A 257 -19.75 6.13 8.58
CA ALA A 257 -19.37 6.74 7.31
C ALA A 257 -18.53 5.78 6.43
N PRO A 258 -19.12 4.67 5.92
CA PRO A 258 -18.41 3.68 5.11
C PRO A 258 -17.82 4.23 3.80
N GLN A 259 -18.38 5.32 3.30
CA GLN A 259 -17.91 6.02 2.10
C GLN A 259 -16.56 6.73 2.27
N LEU A 260 -16.13 7.04 3.50
CA LEU A 260 -14.86 7.74 3.76
C LEU A 260 -13.69 6.76 3.80
N ASP A 261 -12.55 7.10 3.21
CA ASP A 261 -11.31 6.32 3.32
C ASP A 261 -10.59 6.56 4.65
N MET A 262 -9.76 5.60 5.05
CA MET A 262 -9.03 5.67 6.32
C MET A 262 -8.06 6.85 6.35
N ASP A 263 -7.40 7.17 5.25
CA ASP A 263 -6.42 8.25 5.22
C ASP A 263 -7.09 9.61 5.43
N THR A 264 -8.28 9.81 4.87
CA THR A 264 -9.12 11.00 5.15
C THR A 264 -9.45 11.12 6.63
N LEU A 265 -9.90 10.04 7.27
CA LEU A 265 -10.23 10.06 8.70
C LEU A 265 -9.00 10.24 9.61
N GLU A 266 -7.84 9.69 9.24
CA GLU A 266 -6.58 9.92 9.96
C GLU A 266 -6.12 11.38 9.85
N TYR A 267 -6.23 11.98 8.65
CA TYR A 267 -5.94 13.40 8.44
C TYR A 267 -6.88 14.31 9.26
N GLU A 268 -8.20 14.04 9.20
CA GLU A 268 -9.18 14.77 10.01
C GLU A 268 -8.83 14.70 11.51
N ALA A 269 -8.48 13.50 12.00
CA ALA A 269 -8.12 13.31 13.40
C ALA A 269 -6.89 14.13 13.83
N GLU A 270 -5.87 14.25 12.97
CA GLU A 270 -4.71 15.09 13.24
C GLU A 270 -5.03 16.58 13.21
N ALA A 271 -5.82 17.02 12.22
CA ALA A 271 -6.26 18.41 12.10
C ALA A 271 -7.10 18.83 13.32
N ILE A 272 -8.09 18.01 13.71
CA ILE A 272 -8.97 18.24 14.86
C ILE A 272 -8.16 18.31 16.16
N ASN A 273 -7.16 17.45 16.34
CA ASN A 273 -6.28 17.52 17.51
C ASN A 273 -5.56 18.89 17.63
N LYS A 274 -5.19 19.50 16.49
CA LYS A 274 -4.60 20.86 16.45
C LYS A 274 -5.62 21.97 16.70
N LEU A 275 -6.91 21.71 16.48
CA LEU A 275 -7.99 22.64 16.77
C LEU A 275 -8.40 22.60 18.24
N ILE A 276 -8.45 21.42 18.86
CA ILE A 276 -8.84 21.24 20.28
C ILE A 276 -7.74 21.74 21.23
N LEU A 277 -6.46 21.65 20.83
CA LEU A 277 -5.31 22.05 21.66
C LEU A 277 -5.30 21.40 23.07
N PRO A 278 -5.39 20.05 23.17
CA PRO A 278 -5.57 19.36 24.45
C PRO A 278 -4.38 19.49 25.42
N PHE A 279 -3.21 19.95 24.95
CA PHE A 279 -2.05 20.26 25.79
C PHE A 279 -2.14 21.62 26.49
N ILE A 280 -3.05 22.49 26.03
CA ILE A 280 -3.21 23.87 26.54
C ILE A 280 -4.55 24.03 27.24
N TYR A 281 -5.61 23.41 26.73
CA TYR A 281 -6.98 23.54 27.25
C TYR A 281 -7.55 22.18 27.63
N ASP A 282 -8.31 22.13 28.74
CA ASP A 282 -9.09 20.96 29.09
C ASP A 282 -10.16 20.70 28.02
N ILE A 283 -10.38 19.43 27.68
CA ILE A 283 -11.34 19.04 26.65
C ILE A 283 -12.76 19.44 27.08
N GLY A 284 -13.47 20.15 26.20
CA GLY A 284 -14.82 20.65 26.48
C GLY A 284 -14.86 21.92 27.36
N SER A 285 -13.71 22.46 27.80
CA SER A 285 -13.67 23.67 28.62
C SER A 285 -14.22 24.89 27.89
N ILE A 286 -14.91 25.77 28.61
CA ILE A 286 -15.47 27.00 28.05
C ILE A 286 -14.60 28.18 28.51
N ASP A 287 -13.98 28.89 27.56
CA ASP A 287 -13.21 30.10 27.84
C ASP A 287 -14.12 31.33 27.80
N ARG A 288 -14.37 31.92 28.97
CA ARG A 288 -15.21 33.13 29.10
C ARG A 288 -14.59 34.34 28.41
N ASN A 289 -13.26 34.48 28.39
CA ASN A 289 -12.60 35.59 27.71
C ASN A 289 -12.82 35.49 26.20
N PHE A 290 -12.79 34.27 25.68
CA PHE A 290 -13.10 34.00 24.29
C PHE A 290 -14.54 34.39 23.95
N LEU A 291 -15.52 33.92 24.74
CA LEU A 291 -16.93 34.26 24.52
C LEU A 291 -17.17 35.77 24.60
N ASN A 292 -16.53 36.46 25.54
CA ASN A 292 -16.61 37.92 25.65
C ASN A 292 -16.07 38.62 24.40
N LYS A 293 -14.94 38.16 23.83
CA LYS A 293 -14.41 38.70 22.57
C LYS A 293 -15.38 38.48 21.41
N GLN A 294 -15.98 37.28 21.29
CA GLN A 294 -17.01 37.02 20.28
C GLN A 294 -18.25 37.90 20.46
N ILE A 295 -18.70 38.14 21.69
CA ILE A 295 -19.82 39.06 21.94
C ILE A 295 -19.50 40.46 21.40
N GLN A 296 -18.29 40.97 21.63
CA GLN A 296 -17.90 42.28 21.11
C GLN A 296 -17.89 42.30 19.57
N LEU A 297 -17.35 41.25 18.94
CA LEU A 297 -17.36 41.10 17.49
C LEU A 297 -18.79 41.02 16.93
N PHE A 298 -19.68 40.30 17.61
CA PHE A 298 -21.06 40.16 17.17
C PHE A 298 -21.85 41.46 17.34
N LYS A 299 -21.65 42.19 18.45
CA LYS A 299 -22.30 43.49 18.66
C LYS A 299 -21.89 44.55 17.64
N SER A 300 -20.63 44.54 17.18
CA SER A 300 -20.16 45.50 16.19
C SER A 300 -20.62 45.17 14.76
N ASN A 301 -20.96 43.91 14.48
CA ASN A 301 -21.27 43.44 13.12
C ASN A 301 -22.74 43.07 12.89
N PHE A 302 -23.50 42.81 13.95
CA PHE A 302 -24.89 42.34 13.88
C PHE A 302 -25.79 43.14 14.84
N HIS A 303 -27.06 43.31 14.46
CA HIS A 303 -28.06 43.99 15.28
C HIS A 303 -28.47 43.09 16.46
N ILE A 304 -27.90 43.34 17.64
CA ILE A 304 -28.13 42.57 18.85
C ILE A 304 -28.62 43.51 19.95
N GLY A 305 -29.72 43.15 20.63
CA GLY A 305 -30.29 43.93 21.73
C GLY A 305 -29.38 44.01 22.98
N GLU A 306 -29.80 44.78 23.99
CA GLU A 306 -29.01 44.93 25.21
C GLU A 306 -28.96 43.65 26.08
N GLY A 307 -27.74 43.20 26.37
CA GLY A 307 -27.34 42.79 27.72
C GLY A 307 -27.93 41.51 28.32
N LYS A 308 -27.76 40.34 27.67
CA LYS A 308 -27.89 39.05 28.38
C LYS A 308 -26.56 38.63 29.04
N SER A 309 -26.61 38.19 30.29
CA SER A 309 -25.44 37.70 31.03
C SER A 309 -24.98 36.34 30.50
N LEU A 310 -23.67 36.16 30.30
CA LEU A 310 -23.09 34.85 29.98
C LEU A 310 -23.34 33.79 31.07
N ASP A 311 -23.66 34.20 32.30
CA ASP A 311 -23.89 33.26 33.40
C ASP A 311 -25.12 32.38 33.21
N ASP A 312 -26.10 32.83 32.41
CA ASP A 312 -27.28 32.03 32.08
C ASP A 312 -27.11 31.25 30.77
N PHE A 313 -26.10 31.60 29.98
CA PHE A 313 -25.72 30.86 28.78
C PHE A 313 -24.86 29.65 29.09
N ILE A 314 -23.97 29.73 30.08
CA ILE A 314 -22.99 28.66 30.35
C ILE A 314 -23.52 27.74 31.46
N LEU A 315 -23.45 26.43 31.23
CA LEU A 315 -23.76 25.43 32.24
C LEU A 315 -22.89 25.66 33.49
N LYS A 316 -23.55 25.89 34.62
CA LYS A 316 -22.89 26.03 35.92
C LYS A 316 -22.30 24.68 36.32
N PRO A 317 -21.15 24.61 37.02
CA PRO A 317 -20.63 23.34 37.49
C PRO A 317 -21.67 22.58 38.33
N ARG A 318 -21.76 21.26 38.14
CA ARG A 318 -22.53 20.41 39.05
C ARG A 318 -21.86 20.50 40.40
N ILE A 319 -22.42 21.29 41.31
CA ILE A 319 -22.15 21.10 42.73
C ILE A 319 -22.83 19.76 43.02
N ASN A 320 -22.08 18.66 42.94
CA ASN A 320 -22.53 17.43 43.55
C ASN A 320 -22.85 17.80 44.98
N LYS A 321 -24.13 17.73 45.35
CA LYS A 321 -24.53 18.00 46.72
C LYS A 321 -23.75 17.00 47.55
N LEU A 322 -22.77 17.50 48.29
CA LEU A 322 -21.92 16.72 49.17
C LEU A 322 -22.84 15.82 50.00
N ASP A 323 -22.61 14.51 49.94
CA ASP A 323 -23.44 13.53 50.66
C ASP A 323 -23.12 13.64 52.15
N LEU A 324 -23.73 14.62 52.80
CA LEU A 324 -23.53 14.93 54.20
C LEU A 324 -24.59 14.22 55.03
N THR A 325 -24.15 13.56 56.09
CA THR A 325 -25.02 13.08 57.16
C THR A 325 -25.66 14.26 57.89
N GLU A 326 -26.79 14.03 58.55
CA GLU A 326 -27.45 15.07 59.37
C GLU A 326 -26.51 15.69 60.42
N THR A 327 -25.58 14.89 60.96
CA THR A 327 -24.59 15.36 61.94
C THR A 327 -23.59 16.32 61.30
N GLU A 328 -23.11 16.03 60.09
CA GLU A 328 -22.20 16.90 59.34
C GLU A 328 -22.89 18.19 58.89
N GLN A 329 -24.15 18.10 58.45
CA GLN A 329 -24.92 19.28 58.04
C GLN A 329 -25.16 20.22 59.23
N LYS A 330 -25.57 19.67 60.39
CA LYS A 330 -25.70 20.44 61.63
C LYS A 330 -24.37 21.03 62.08
N TYR A 331 -23.26 20.33 61.88
CA TYR A 331 -21.92 20.86 62.17
C TYR A 331 -21.62 22.10 61.33
N ILE A 332 -21.89 22.07 60.02
CA ILE A 332 -21.68 23.21 59.12
C ILE A 332 -22.54 24.41 59.52
N GLU A 333 -23.82 24.17 59.85
CA GLU A 333 -24.76 25.21 60.29
C GLU A 333 -24.32 25.89 61.60
N THR A 334 -23.80 25.10 62.55
CA THR A 334 -23.36 25.60 63.87
C THR A 334 -21.93 26.15 63.87
N HIS A 335 -21.07 25.72 62.95
CA HIS A 335 -19.65 26.07 62.90
C HIS A 335 -19.25 26.66 61.53
N GLN A 336 -19.95 27.73 61.12
CA GLN A 336 -19.73 28.36 59.82
C GLN A 336 -18.31 28.94 59.64
N LYS A 337 -17.61 29.28 60.73
CA LYS A 337 -16.24 29.79 60.72
C LYS A 337 -15.30 28.80 61.40
N ILE A 338 -14.30 28.31 60.66
CA ILE A 338 -13.34 27.31 61.12
C ILE A 338 -11.94 27.95 61.20
N PRO A 339 -11.36 28.12 62.41
CA PRO A 339 -10.00 28.61 62.56
C PRO A 339 -8.99 27.59 61.98
N MET A 340 -8.10 28.06 61.11
CA MET A 340 -7.14 27.25 60.37
C MET A 340 -5.73 27.81 60.56
N CYS A 341 -4.79 26.97 60.98
CA CYS A 341 -3.38 27.34 61.02
C CYS A 341 -2.75 27.27 59.63
N ILE A 342 -2.00 28.31 59.29
CA ILE A 342 -1.18 28.41 58.08
C ILE A 342 0.25 27.99 58.42
N ASN A 343 0.90 27.28 57.50
CA ASN A 343 2.30 26.89 57.63
C ASN A 343 3.23 28.12 57.58
N TYR A 344 4.15 28.19 58.55
CA TYR A 344 5.18 29.22 58.57
C TYR A 344 6.18 29.05 57.42
N ASP A 345 6.52 30.18 56.77
CA ASP A 345 7.51 30.34 55.70
C ASP A 345 7.38 29.33 54.53
N PHE A 346 6.15 29.03 54.11
CA PHE A 346 5.83 27.97 53.14
C PHE A 346 5.29 28.45 51.78
N PHE A 347 5.42 29.75 51.49
CA PHE A 347 4.96 30.34 50.23
C PHE A 347 5.81 29.84 49.03
N PRO A 348 5.23 29.57 47.83
CA PRO A 348 3.85 29.87 47.38
C PRO A 348 2.81 28.79 47.68
N ILE A 349 3.17 27.71 48.39
CA ILE A 349 2.21 26.66 48.72
C ILE A 349 1.19 27.17 49.72
N ASP A 350 1.66 27.81 50.79
CA ASP A 350 0.82 28.34 51.84
C ASP A 350 1.40 29.64 52.40
N GLY A 351 0.56 30.64 52.63
CA GLY A 351 1.04 31.93 53.12
C GLY A 351 -0.08 32.87 53.55
N PHE A 352 0.32 33.94 54.23
CA PHE A 352 -0.59 34.94 54.74
C PHE A 352 -0.06 36.33 54.40
N LYS A 353 -0.94 37.21 53.90
CA LYS A 353 -0.59 38.59 53.59
C LYS A 353 -1.82 39.49 53.70
N ASP A 354 -1.66 40.65 54.32
CA ASP A 354 -2.69 41.69 54.44
C ASP A 354 -4.03 41.16 54.99
N GLY A 355 -3.97 40.28 56.00
CA GLY A 355 -5.17 39.69 56.62
C GLY A 355 -5.81 38.54 55.82
N LYS A 356 -5.20 38.10 54.72
CA LYS A 356 -5.76 37.09 53.80
C LYS A 356 -4.83 35.90 53.64
N HIS A 357 -5.44 34.73 53.50
CA HIS A 357 -4.78 33.50 53.08
C HIS A 357 -4.42 33.59 51.59
N ILE A 358 -3.18 33.28 51.24
CA ILE A 358 -2.63 33.34 49.88
C ILE A 358 -1.82 32.08 49.55
N GLY A 359 -1.62 31.81 48.27
CA GLY A 359 -0.87 30.65 47.77
C GLY A 359 -1.78 29.51 47.31
N ILE A 360 -1.17 28.41 46.89
CA ILE A 360 -1.85 27.21 46.34
C ILE A 360 -2.96 26.74 47.29
N MET A 361 -2.67 26.67 48.59
CA MET A 361 -3.63 26.22 49.57
C MET A 361 -4.83 27.17 49.72
N ALA A 362 -4.66 28.48 49.49
CA ALA A 362 -5.78 29.41 49.53
C ALA A 362 -6.83 29.11 48.44
N ASP A 363 -6.37 28.74 47.24
CA ASP A 363 -7.24 28.32 46.15
C ASP A 363 -7.88 26.96 46.41
N VAL A 364 -7.15 26.01 47.00
CA VAL A 364 -7.70 24.71 47.42
C VAL A 364 -8.78 24.90 48.50
N PHE A 365 -8.55 25.72 49.52
CA PHE A 365 -9.56 26.01 50.54
C PHE A 365 -10.75 26.81 50.01
N LYS A 366 -10.56 27.60 48.94
CA LYS A 366 -11.68 28.22 48.21
C LYS A 366 -12.56 27.18 47.53
N LEU A 367 -11.99 26.12 46.93
CA LEU A 367 -12.77 25.00 46.41
C LEU A 367 -13.53 24.29 47.52
N ILE A 368 -12.87 23.95 48.63
CA ILE A 368 -13.52 23.30 49.78
C ILE A 368 -14.63 24.17 50.36
N SER A 369 -14.43 25.49 50.42
CA SER A 369 -15.45 26.45 50.87
C SER A 369 -16.67 26.47 49.94
N ASN A 370 -16.46 26.42 48.61
CA ASN A 370 -17.56 26.37 47.64
C ASN A 370 -18.36 25.06 47.74
N GLU A 371 -17.68 23.95 48.03
CA GLU A 371 -18.27 22.63 48.17
C GLU A 371 -19.05 22.48 49.49
N THR A 372 -18.50 22.98 50.60
CA THR A 372 -19.05 22.74 51.96
C THR A 372 -19.84 23.89 52.54
N GLY A 373 -19.65 25.13 52.07
CA GLY A 373 -20.18 26.34 52.69
C GLY A 373 -19.42 26.82 53.95
N LEU A 374 -18.40 26.08 54.40
CA LEU A 374 -17.55 26.48 55.53
C LEU A 374 -16.66 27.66 55.14
N LYS A 375 -16.42 28.59 56.09
CA LYS A 375 -15.46 29.69 55.95
C LYS A 375 -14.24 29.43 56.82
N PHE A 376 -13.07 29.36 56.20
CA PHE A 376 -11.81 29.13 56.90
C PHE A 376 -11.18 30.46 57.32
N ILE A 377 -10.89 30.61 58.61
CA ILE A 377 -10.28 31.81 59.18
C ILE A 377 -8.79 31.52 59.40
N PRO A 378 -7.90 32.11 58.60
CA PRO A 378 -6.47 31.85 58.71
C PRO A 378 -5.89 32.42 60.01
N LEU A 379 -5.01 31.65 60.64
CA LEU A 379 -4.20 32.01 61.79
C LEU A 379 -2.73 31.87 61.39
N GLU A 380 -2.04 33.01 61.33
CA GLU A 380 -0.61 33.08 61.06
C GLU A 380 0.19 32.83 62.34
N SER A 381 1.28 32.08 62.21
CA SER A 381 2.28 31.89 63.27
C SER A 381 3.58 32.57 62.87
N GLN A 382 4.27 33.20 63.84
CA GLN A 382 5.55 33.89 63.58
C GLN A 382 6.77 32.96 63.53
N SER A 383 6.58 31.67 63.88
CA SER A 383 7.62 30.64 63.83
C SER A 383 6.98 29.25 63.80
N GLU A 384 7.77 28.22 63.48
CA GLU A 384 7.34 26.82 63.57
C GLU A 384 6.94 26.42 65.01
N LYS A 385 7.65 26.95 66.02
CA LYS A 385 7.28 26.76 67.43
C LYS A 385 5.90 27.36 67.74
N GLY A 386 5.63 28.58 67.26
CA GLY A 386 4.33 29.22 67.43
C GLY A 386 3.19 28.44 66.74
N LEU A 387 3.47 27.86 65.57
CA LEU A 387 2.53 26.98 64.88
C LEU A 387 2.19 25.74 65.73
N TYR A 388 3.22 25.13 66.32
CA TYR A 388 3.03 24.00 67.23
C TYR A 388 2.20 24.38 68.46
N GLU A 389 2.50 25.52 69.09
CA GLU A 389 1.74 26.04 70.24
C GLU A 389 0.26 26.27 69.89
N HIS A 390 -0.04 26.88 68.73
CA HIS A 390 -1.42 27.08 68.26
C HIS A 390 -2.18 25.76 68.03
N LEU A 391 -1.49 24.72 67.54
CA LEU A 391 -2.07 23.39 67.33
C LEU A 391 -2.27 22.64 68.65
N GLN A 392 -1.37 22.77 69.63
CA GLN A 392 -1.51 22.14 70.96
C GLN A 392 -2.60 22.80 71.81
N GLU A 393 -2.65 24.13 71.81
CA GLU A 393 -3.67 24.92 72.51
C GLU A 393 -5.03 24.92 71.79
N LYS A 394 -5.14 24.22 70.64
CA LYS A 394 -6.36 24.13 69.82
C LYS A 394 -6.91 25.49 69.38
N ARG A 395 -6.05 26.48 69.18
CA ARG A 395 -6.43 27.78 68.60
C ARG A 395 -6.91 27.63 67.16
N CYS A 396 -6.45 26.58 66.47
CA CYS A 396 -6.93 26.17 65.16
C CYS A 396 -7.46 24.73 65.17
N LYS A 397 -8.52 24.50 64.38
CA LYS A 397 -9.16 23.18 64.19
C LYS A 397 -8.52 22.36 63.08
N LEU A 398 -7.76 23.00 62.19
CA LEU A 398 -7.03 22.34 61.12
C LEU A 398 -5.73 23.08 60.78
N LEU A 399 -4.78 22.33 60.22
CA LEU A 399 -3.55 22.77 59.59
C LEU A 399 -3.73 22.66 58.07
N SER A 400 -3.48 23.75 57.36
CA SER A 400 -3.70 23.89 55.92
C SER A 400 -3.13 22.72 55.10
N VAL A 401 -1.86 22.38 55.31
CA VAL A 401 -1.17 21.29 54.64
C VAL A 401 -0.16 20.63 55.58
N VAL A 402 -0.07 19.31 55.51
CA VAL A 402 0.85 18.48 56.28
C VAL A 402 1.23 17.23 55.47
N ALA A 403 2.38 16.62 55.75
CA ALA A 403 2.72 15.34 55.13
C ALA A 403 1.74 14.23 55.58
N THR A 404 1.38 13.32 54.68
CA THR A 404 0.43 12.22 54.97
C THR A 404 0.91 11.33 56.10
N ASP A 405 2.22 11.08 56.15
CA ASP A 405 2.94 10.34 57.18
C ASP A 405 3.39 11.22 58.35
N ASN A 406 2.68 12.32 58.62
CA ASN A 406 3.00 13.28 59.68
C ASN A 406 3.33 12.62 61.02
N VAL A 407 4.59 12.78 61.44
CA VAL A 407 5.08 12.38 62.78
C VAL A 407 5.36 13.57 63.70
N HIS A 408 5.27 14.81 63.21
CA HIS A 408 5.67 16.01 63.96
C HIS A 408 4.52 16.66 64.73
N PHE A 409 3.31 16.67 64.16
CA PHE A 409 2.13 17.25 64.83
C PHE A 409 1.25 16.15 65.41
N SER A 410 1.49 15.78 66.68
CA SER A 410 0.85 14.65 67.35
C SER A 410 -0.67 14.80 67.55
N THR A 411 -1.20 16.02 67.61
CA THR A 411 -2.63 16.32 67.77
C THR A 411 -3.40 16.27 66.46
N ILE A 412 -2.70 16.19 65.32
CA ILE A 412 -3.27 16.29 63.98
C ILE A 412 -3.42 14.90 63.35
N LYS A 413 -4.57 14.71 62.70
CA LYS A 413 -4.92 13.57 61.86
C LYS A 413 -4.94 14.04 60.39
N PRO A 414 -4.00 13.55 59.55
CA PRO A 414 -4.01 13.85 58.11
C PRO A 414 -5.21 13.20 57.40
N THR A 415 -5.82 13.91 56.45
CA THR A 415 -6.75 13.34 55.47
C THR A 415 -6.05 12.35 54.54
N LYS A 416 -6.81 11.68 53.66
CA LYS A 416 -6.21 11.05 52.47
C LYS A 416 -5.44 12.12 51.69
N SER A 417 -4.33 11.69 51.10
CA SER A 417 -3.48 12.56 50.30
C SER A 417 -4.23 13.11 49.10
N PHE A 418 -4.10 14.43 48.89
CA PHE A 418 -4.68 15.14 47.76
C PHE A 418 -3.61 15.72 46.82
N SER A 419 -2.34 15.73 47.24
CA SER A 419 -1.21 16.23 46.46
C SER A 419 0.03 15.36 46.64
N ALA A 420 0.93 15.37 45.67
CA ALA A 420 2.21 14.67 45.73
C ALA A 420 3.31 15.52 45.08
N THR A 421 4.49 15.57 45.69
CA THR A 421 5.61 16.40 45.22
C THR A 421 6.95 15.66 45.32
N ASN A 422 7.92 16.11 44.53
CA ASN A 422 9.31 15.65 44.59
C ASN A 422 10.22 16.78 45.10
N PHE A 423 11.50 16.48 45.29
CA PHE A 423 12.49 17.47 45.70
C PHE A 423 13.31 17.94 44.49
N THR A 424 13.33 19.24 44.27
CA THR A 424 14.11 19.92 43.24
C THR A 424 15.42 20.44 43.83
N LEU A 425 16.52 20.11 43.17
CA LEU A 425 17.87 20.52 43.57
C LEU A 425 18.21 21.89 42.96
N LEU A 426 18.46 22.87 43.80
CA LEU A 426 18.88 24.22 43.41
C LEU A 426 20.38 24.38 43.67
N SER A 427 21.15 24.76 42.66
CA SER A 427 22.60 24.95 42.82
C SER A 427 23.12 26.06 41.91
N ARG A 428 24.41 26.37 42.00
CA ARG A 428 25.07 27.38 41.15
C ARG A 428 24.94 27.05 39.66
N LEU A 429 24.99 28.10 38.83
CA LEU A 429 24.84 28.00 37.37
C LEU A 429 25.89 27.12 36.67
N ASP A 430 27.07 26.97 37.27
CA ASP A 430 28.21 26.20 36.73
C ASP A 430 28.15 24.69 37.00
N ARG A 431 27.19 24.22 37.81
CA ARG A 431 27.09 22.80 38.17
C ARG A 431 26.39 21.97 37.08
N SER A 432 26.86 20.75 36.84
CA SER A 432 26.22 19.81 35.90
C SER A 432 24.94 19.20 36.49
N PHE A 433 23.97 18.94 35.61
CA PHE A 433 22.69 18.32 35.96
C PHE A 433 22.89 16.95 36.59
N ILE A 434 22.08 16.64 37.61
CA ILE A 434 22.13 15.41 38.38
C ILE A 434 20.93 14.56 38.02
N ASP A 435 21.20 13.52 37.26
CA ASP A 435 20.27 12.46 36.88
C ASP A 435 20.27 11.28 37.87
N ASN A 436 21.41 11.04 38.54
CA ASN A 436 21.57 9.98 39.52
C ASN A 436 21.89 10.53 40.94
N PRO A 437 21.02 10.29 41.95
CA PRO A 437 21.26 10.70 43.33
C PRO A 437 22.58 10.21 43.93
N MET A 438 23.18 9.12 43.42
CA MET A 438 24.46 8.61 43.91
C MET A 438 25.62 9.60 43.68
N LEU A 439 25.51 10.49 42.68
CA LEU A 439 26.49 11.56 42.40
C LEU A 439 26.54 12.64 43.51
N LEU A 440 25.61 12.58 44.47
CA LEU A 440 25.56 13.46 45.64
C LEU A 440 26.27 12.89 46.87
N LYS A 441 26.80 11.66 46.80
CA LYS A 441 27.51 11.06 47.93
C LYS A 441 28.68 11.94 48.38
N GLY A 442 28.73 12.23 49.68
CA GLY A 442 29.77 13.08 50.29
C GLY A 442 29.59 14.59 50.08
N LYS A 443 28.56 15.02 49.35
CA LYS A 443 28.25 16.44 49.14
C LYS A 443 27.21 16.91 50.16
N LEU A 444 27.40 18.12 50.71
CA LEU A 444 26.45 18.72 51.65
C LEU A 444 25.23 19.28 50.90
N LEU A 445 24.04 18.84 51.29
CA LEU A 445 22.76 19.35 50.84
C LEU A 445 22.08 20.15 51.96
N LEU A 446 21.37 21.21 51.60
CA LEU A 446 20.60 22.03 52.53
C LEU A 446 19.10 21.78 52.32
N VAL A 447 18.36 21.61 53.40
CA VAL A 447 16.88 21.56 53.40
C VAL A 447 16.32 22.55 54.42
N GLN A 448 15.10 23.01 54.19
CA GLN A 448 14.49 24.04 55.05
C GLN A 448 13.92 23.48 56.36
N LYS A 449 13.58 22.18 56.41
CA LYS A 449 12.84 21.57 57.54
C LYS A 449 13.44 20.22 57.94
N GLU A 450 13.38 19.90 59.22
CA GLU A 450 13.83 18.60 59.75
C GLU A 450 13.01 17.43 59.18
N SER A 451 11.72 17.65 58.91
CA SER A 451 10.87 16.66 58.22
C SER A 451 11.42 16.25 56.85
N PHE A 452 11.92 17.22 56.08
CA PHE A 452 12.48 16.97 54.76
C PHE A 452 13.81 16.22 54.85
N LYS A 453 14.64 16.56 55.83
CA LYS A 453 15.88 15.82 56.13
C LYS A 453 15.57 14.37 56.49
N ASN A 454 14.63 14.14 57.39
CA ASN A 454 14.25 12.79 57.81
C ASN A 454 13.71 11.96 56.63
N TYR A 455 12.84 12.55 55.81
CA TYR A 455 12.30 11.90 54.61
C TYR A 455 13.40 11.54 53.59
N LEU A 456 14.29 12.50 53.27
CA LEU A 456 15.38 12.25 52.33
C LEU A 456 16.43 11.28 52.87
N ASN A 457 16.72 11.29 54.18
CA ASN A 457 17.63 10.33 54.80
C ASN A 457 17.06 8.91 54.83
N TYR A 458 15.74 8.77 55.00
CA TYR A 458 15.07 7.47 54.88
C TYR A 458 15.22 6.90 53.46
N LEU A 459 15.08 7.74 52.43
CA LEU A 459 15.22 7.33 51.03
C LEU A 459 16.67 7.14 50.60
N TYR A 460 17.57 7.99 51.11
CA TYR A 460 18.97 8.07 50.70
C TYR A 460 19.90 8.22 51.92
N PRO A 461 20.16 7.14 52.68
CA PRO A 461 20.93 7.19 53.94
C PRO A 461 22.38 7.68 53.80
N TYR A 462 22.90 7.74 52.58
CA TYR A 462 24.26 8.18 52.26
C TYR A 462 24.39 9.68 51.96
N LEU A 463 23.27 10.42 51.90
CA LEU A 463 23.30 11.86 51.68
C LEU A 463 23.71 12.59 52.96
N ASN A 464 24.53 13.62 52.82
CA ASN A 464 24.87 14.52 53.92
C ASN A 464 23.94 15.73 53.85
N ILE A 465 22.98 15.82 54.78
CA ILE A 465 21.91 16.83 54.75
C ILE A 465 21.93 17.64 56.05
N GLU A 466 21.99 18.97 55.91
CA GLU A 466 21.88 19.95 57.00
C GLU A 466 20.57 20.74 56.87
N VAL A 467 19.98 21.09 58.02
CA VAL A 467 18.76 21.92 58.08
C VAL A 467 19.15 23.38 58.29
N GLU A 468 18.59 24.26 57.49
CA GLU A 468 18.76 25.71 57.57
C GLU A 468 17.43 26.36 57.20
N ASP A 469 16.82 27.07 58.14
CA ASP A 469 15.49 27.68 57.97
C ASP A 469 15.55 29.04 57.24
N ASN A 470 16.69 29.73 57.29
CA ASN A 470 16.87 31.02 56.65
C ASN A 470 17.27 30.88 55.18
N LYS A 471 16.30 31.11 54.28
CA LYS A 471 16.49 31.02 52.81
C LYS A 471 17.66 31.84 52.28
N ASN A 472 17.94 33.03 52.84
CA ASN A 472 19.09 33.84 52.40
C ASN A 472 20.43 33.19 52.76
N ILE A 473 20.53 32.62 53.97
CA ILE A 473 21.72 31.89 54.43
C ILE A 473 21.92 30.64 53.57
N MET A 474 20.85 29.91 53.24
CA MET A 474 20.92 28.76 52.34
C MET A 474 21.54 29.15 51.00
N VAL A 475 21.03 30.20 50.34
CA VAL A 475 21.59 30.66 49.06
C VAL A 475 23.04 31.08 49.23
N GLN A 476 23.38 31.83 50.28
CA GLN A 476 24.76 32.28 50.49
C GLN A 476 25.72 31.10 50.68
N LYS A 477 25.34 30.07 51.44
CA LYS A 477 26.13 28.83 51.61
C LYS A 477 26.38 28.12 50.26
N ILE A 478 25.43 28.17 49.32
CA ILE A 478 25.61 27.62 47.96
C ILE A 478 26.59 28.47 47.14
N LEU A 479 26.47 29.79 47.19
CA LEU A 479 27.35 30.70 46.44
C LEU A 479 28.79 30.64 46.94
N ASP A 480 28.98 30.61 48.26
CA ASP A 480 30.27 30.44 48.94
C ASP A 480 30.92 29.06 48.69
N GLY A 481 30.17 28.11 48.12
CA GLY A 481 30.64 26.74 47.91
C GLY A 481 30.71 25.87 49.18
N LYS A 482 30.14 26.34 50.30
CA LYS A 482 30.06 25.58 51.57
C LYS A 482 29.03 24.46 51.50
N ALA A 483 27.99 24.63 50.69
CA ALA A 483 27.02 23.59 50.38
C ALA A 483 26.93 23.38 48.87
N TYR A 484 26.56 22.16 48.45
CA TYR A 484 26.52 21.80 47.05
C TYR A 484 25.19 22.14 46.39
N SER A 485 24.06 21.84 47.04
CA SER A 485 22.72 22.13 46.52
C SER A 485 21.69 22.28 47.65
N ILE A 486 20.66 23.09 47.41
CA ILE A 486 19.45 23.15 48.23
C ILE A 486 18.45 22.14 47.68
N ALA A 487 17.93 21.25 48.51
CA ALA A 487 16.83 20.36 48.16
C ALA A 487 15.52 20.99 48.65
N SER A 488 14.82 21.66 47.73
CA SER A 488 13.50 22.27 47.95
C SER A 488 12.42 21.37 47.40
N ILE A 489 11.19 21.43 47.92
CA ILE A 489 10.02 20.87 47.22
C ILE A 489 9.79 21.62 45.89
N ASP A 490 9.31 20.91 44.87
CA ASP A 490 9.24 21.41 43.49
C ASP A 490 8.39 22.69 43.37
N GLU A 491 7.28 22.78 44.10
CA GLU A 491 6.38 23.95 44.06
C GLU A 491 7.01 25.22 44.65
N GLN A 492 8.05 25.10 45.48
CA GLN A 492 8.79 26.26 45.98
C GLN A 492 10.02 26.59 45.14
N ALA A 493 10.47 25.70 44.26
CA ALA A 493 11.74 25.83 43.56
C ALA A 493 11.85 27.14 42.76
N ASP A 494 10.82 27.46 41.97
CA ASP A 494 10.80 28.64 41.12
C ASP A 494 10.75 29.94 41.95
N TYR A 495 9.95 29.96 43.02
CA TYR A 495 9.92 31.08 43.97
C TYR A 495 11.26 31.28 44.69
N PHE A 496 11.91 30.17 45.05
CA PHE A 496 13.20 30.18 45.72
C PHE A 496 14.28 30.82 44.82
N ILE A 497 14.29 30.44 43.53
CA ILE A 497 15.17 31.04 42.52
C ILE A 497 14.80 32.51 42.33
N ASP A 498 13.55 32.84 42.03
CA ASP A 498 13.14 34.20 41.68
C ASP A 498 13.43 35.21 42.81
N LYS A 499 13.12 34.85 44.06
CA LYS A 499 13.22 35.78 45.18
C LYS A 499 14.61 35.83 45.81
N TYR A 500 15.30 34.69 45.92
CA TYR A 500 16.55 34.59 46.70
C TYR A 500 17.77 34.32 45.83
N GLY A 501 17.59 33.69 44.66
CA GLY A 501 18.67 33.15 43.82
C GLY A 501 18.70 33.68 42.39
N TYR A 502 18.02 34.80 42.09
CA TYR A 502 17.81 35.25 40.71
C TYR A 502 19.14 35.47 39.98
N GLY A 503 19.30 34.82 38.83
CA GLY A 503 20.54 34.88 38.04
C GLY A 503 21.77 34.22 38.70
N LYS A 504 21.60 33.54 39.84
CA LYS A 504 22.70 32.91 40.60
C LYS A 504 22.50 31.41 40.81
N LEU A 505 21.25 30.97 40.90
CA LEU A 505 20.86 29.57 41.07
C LEU A 505 20.13 29.04 39.83
N LYS A 506 20.25 27.74 39.60
CA LYS A 506 19.45 26.97 38.64
C LYS A 506 18.99 25.66 39.26
N ILE A 507 17.94 25.10 38.66
CA ILE A 507 17.56 23.71 38.90
C ILE A 507 18.64 22.81 38.29
N ASN A 508 19.14 21.89 39.10
CA ASN A 508 20.28 21.04 38.75
C ASN A 508 20.03 19.55 39.00
N GLY A 509 18.77 19.16 39.17
CA GLY A 509 18.38 17.76 39.35
C GLY A 509 17.12 17.63 40.20
N PHE A 510 16.69 16.39 40.38
CA PHE A 510 15.52 16.04 41.18
C PHE A 510 15.81 14.82 42.06
N LEU A 511 15.25 14.78 43.26
CA LEU A 511 15.27 13.65 44.18
C LEU A 511 13.84 13.15 44.42
N ALA A 512 13.71 11.88 44.80
CA ALA A 512 12.45 11.26 45.18
C ALA A 512 11.38 11.23 44.07
N LYS A 513 11.77 11.21 42.78
CA LYS A 513 10.81 11.12 41.65
C LYS A 513 9.95 9.85 41.68
N ASP A 514 10.51 8.75 42.17
CA ASP A 514 9.82 7.44 42.23
C ASP A 514 9.11 7.20 43.58
N LYS A 515 9.34 8.08 44.56
CA LYS A 515 8.77 8.01 45.91
C LYS A 515 8.39 9.41 46.35
N LEU A 516 7.28 9.90 45.81
CA LEU A 516 6.82 11.26 46.02
C LEU A 516 6.41 11.49 47.49
N LEU A 517 6.67 12.70 47.97
CA LEU A 517 6.16 13.17 49.26
C LEU A 517 4.69 13.54 49.11
N HIS A 518 3.83 12.91 49.91
CA HIS A 518 2.38 13.06 49.81
C HIS A 518 1.84 14.10 50.79
N GLY A 519 1.11 15.10 50.28
CA GLY A 519 0.46 16.15 51.07
C GLY A 519 -1.01 15.85 51.39
N SER A 520 -1.42 16.22 52.60
CA SER A 520 -2.77 16.08 53.17
C SER A 520 -3.18 17.33 53.94
N ILE A 521 -4.47 17.50 54.22
CA ILE A 521 -4.95 18.52 55.16
C ILE A 521 -4.91 17.90 56.56
N GLY A 522 -4.42 18.63 57.54
CA GLY A 522 -4.34 18.16 58.91
C GLY A 522 -5.56 18.60 59.71
N VAL A 523 -6.34 17.70 60.28
CA VAL A 523 -7.49 18.05 61.14
C VAL A 523 -7.20 17.64 62.59
N GLN A 524 -7.64 18.41 63.58
CA GLN A 524 -7.50 18.02 64.98
C GLN A 524 -8.15 16.66 65.25
N LYS A 525 -7.49 15.80 66.04
CA LYS A 525 -7.94 14.43 66.32
C LYS A 525 -9.31 14.36 67.03
N ASP A 526 -9.66 15.40 67.79
CA ASP A 526 -10.94 15.55 68.48
C ASP A 526 -12.03 16.20 67.61
N GLU A 527 -11.77 16.44 66.32
CA GLU A 527 -12.71 17.00 65.35
C GLU A 527 -13.06 15.96 64.24
N PRO A 528 -13.63 14.79 64.57
CA PRO A 528 -13.89 13.71 63.60
C PRO A 528 -14.97 14.08 62.57
N VAL A 529 -15.94 14.93 62.95
CA VAL A 529 -17.01 15.40 62.04
C VAL A 529 -16.42 16.34 61.00
N LEU A 530 -15.58 17.29 61.41
CA LEU A 530 -14.85 18.16 60.49
C LEU A 530 -13.93 17.36 59.57
N TYR A 531 -13.21 16.37 60.10
CA TYR A 531 -12.40 15.47 59.28
C TYR A 531 -13.22 14.81 58.16
N SER A 532 -14.41 14.29 58.50
CA SER A 532 -15.30 13.64 57.54
C SER A 532 -15.78 14.62 56.45
N ILE A 533 -16.18 15.84 56.84
CA ILE A 533 -16.59 16.89 55.89
C ILE A 533 -15.45 17.25 54.93
N ILE A 534 -14.25 17.52 55.45
CA ILE A 534 -13.09 17.86 54.62
C ILE A 534 -12.71 16.69 53.71
N GLN A 535 -12.76 15.46 54.21
CA GLN A 535 -12.47 14.27 53.39
C GLN A 535 -13.46 14.10 52.25
N LYS A 536 -14.76 14.25 52.51
CA LYS A 536 -15.79 14.16 51.46
C LYS A 536 -15.64 15.30 50.44
N ALA A 537 -15.29 16.50 50.89
CA ALA A 537 -15.06 17.63 50.01
C ALA A 537 -13.86 17.37 49.09
N LEU A 538 -12.74 16.88 49.64
CA LEU A 538 -11.56 16.49 48.87
C LEU A 538 -11.86 15.33 47.91
N ASP A 539 -12.63 14.33 48.33
CA ASP A 539 -13.02 13.19 47.48
C ASP A 539 -13.95 13.62 46.32
N ASN A 540 -14.70 14.73 46.48
CA ASN A 540 -15.56 15.29 45.44
C ASN A 540 -14.82 16.23 44.47
N ILE A 541 -13.69 16.83 44.89
CA ILE A 541 -12.88 17.72 44.05
C ILE A 541 -12.01 16.87 43.09
N PRO A 542 -12.10 17.04 41.77
CA PRO A 542 -11.24 16.33 40.82
C PRO A 542 -9.75 16.61 41.05
N LYS A 543 -8.92 15.57 41.03
CA LYS A 543 -7.46 15.70 41.22
C LYS A 543 -6.82 16.65 40.21
N GLN A 544 -7.27 16.61 38.96
CA GLN A 544 -6.80 17.49 37.88
C GLN A 544 -7.05 18.97 38.21
N LYS A 545 -8.11 19.27 38.97
CA LYS A 545 -8.39 20.64 39.40
C LYS A 545 -7.36 21.15 40.40
N ILE A 546 -6.92 20.29 41.31
CA ILE A 546 -5.86 20.61 42.28
C ILE A 546 -4.52 20.78 41.55
N GLU A 547 -4.20 19.88 40.62
CA GLU A 547 -2.98 19.97 39.79
C GLU A 547 -2.94 21.25 38.93
N SER A 548 -4.08 21.66 38.34
CA SER A 548 -4.14 22.91 37.57
C SER A 548 -3.93 24.15 38.45
N ILE A 549 -4.42 24.15 39.70
CA ILE A 549 -4.08 25.20 40.67
C ILE A 549 -2.58 25.21 40.90
N GLN A 550 -1.98 24.06 41.26
CA GLN A 550 -0.53 23.98 41.49
C GLN A 550 0.28 24.49 40.30
N ASN A 551 -0.11 24.13 39.08
CA ASN A 551 0.57 24.55 37.85
C ASN A 551 0.39 26.04 37.56
N SER A 552 -0.76 26.64 37.90
CA SER A 552 -1.00 28.09 37.71
C SER A 552 -0.08 28.96 38.59
N TRP A 553 0.38 28.43 39.72
CA TRP A 553 1.35 29.08 40.61
C TRP A 553 2.81 28.88 40.18
N ARG A 554 3.10 28.09 39.14
CA ARG A 554 4.46 27.93 38.59
C ARG A 554 4.82 29.13 37.72
N LEU A 555 5.92 29.79 38.03
CA LEU A 555 6.46 30.87 37.20
C LEU A 555 6.94 30.25 35.88
N THR A 556 6.34 30.68 34.77
CA THR A 556 6.52 30.18 33.39
C THR A 556 7.89 29.53 33.11
N ARG A 557 7.92 28.21 32.89
CA ARG A 557 9.12 27.52 32.39
C ARG A 557 9.22 27.67 30.87
N TYR A 558 10.28 28.33 30.41
CA TYR A 558 10.71 28.33 29.02
C TYR A 558 11.90 27.37 28.84
N HIS A 559 11.68 26.39 27.97
CA HIS A 559 12.62 25.56 27.18
C HIS A 559 13.56 24.60 27.93
N GLU A 560 13.27 23.31 27.79
CA GLU A 560 14.32 22.29 27.65
C GLU A 560 15.31 22.79 26.60
N ARG A 561 16.54 23.13 27.00
CA ARG A 561 17.60 23.42 26.03
C ARG A 561 17.89 22.13 25.30
N VAL A 562 17.61 22.12 24.00
CA VAL A 562 18.10 21.09 23.08
C VAL A 562 19.62 21.03 23.22
N ASP A 563 20.15 19.84 23.43
CA ASP A 563 21.60 19.62 23.44
C ASP A 563 22.14 19.87 22.03
N TYR A 564 22.63 21.09 21.79
CA TYR A 564 23.18 21.48 20.50
C TYR A 564 24.42 20.64 20.13
N ILE A 565 25.12 20.04 21.09
CA ILE A 565 26.28 19.18 20.79
C ILE A 565 25.78 17.90 20.11
N LEU A 566 24.73 17.28 20.66
CA LEU A 566 24.09 16.12 20.06
C LEU A 566 23.47 16.47 18.69
N LEU A 567 22.83 17.63 18.58
CA LEU A 567 22.26 18.12 17.32
C LEU A 567 23.35 18.27 16.23
N TRP A 568 24.45 18.94 16.55
CA TRP A 568 25.57 19.12 15.62
C TRP A 568 26.27 17.80 15.29
N ALA A 569 26.36 16.86 16.24
CA ALA A 569 26.90 15.52 15.99
C ALA A 569 26.03 14.74 14.99
N VAL A 570 24.70 14.75 15.17
CA VAL A 570 23.75 14.11 14.24
C VAL A 570 23.79 14.77 12.87
N LEU A 571 23.79 16.10 12.81
CA LEU A 571 23.90 16.85 11.55
C LEU A 571 25.24 16.57 10.84
N GLY A 572 26.32 16.40 11.58
CA GLY A 572 27.62 15.98 11.04
C GLY A 572 27.55 14.61 10.38
N VAL A 573 26.98 13.61 11.06
CA VAL A 573 26.82 12.24 10.52
C VAL A 573 25.93 12.26 9.27
N VAL A 574 24.80 12.97 9.31
CA VAL A 574 23.88 13.11 8.16
C VAL A 574 24.59 13.78 6.98
N SER A 575 25.40 14.81 7.24
CA SER A 575 26.18 15.51 6.20
C SER A 575 27.20 14.59 5.54
N VAL A 576 27.89 13.74 6.31
CA VAL A 576 28.84 12.74 5.77
C VAL A 576 28.11 11.71 4.90
N ILE A 577 26.96 11.20 5.36
CA ILE A 577 26.14 10.26 4.56
C ILE A 577 25.67 10.93 3.27
N PHE A 578 25.25 12.20 3.33
CA PHE A 578 24.81 12.96 2.17
C PHE A 578 25.95 13.17 1.15
N LEU A 579 27.16 13.49 1.62
CA LEU A 579 28.35 13.62 0.76
C LEU A 579 28.72 12.28 0.09
N ILE A 580 28.64 11.18 0.83
CA ILE A 580 28.86 9.82 0.30
C ILE A 580 27.81 9.52 -0.79
N MET A 581 26.54 9.84 -0.53
CA MET A 581 25.46 9.64 -1.50
C MET A 581 25.70 10.45 -2.77
N ILE A 582 26.08 11.72 -2.66
CA ILE A 582 26.42 12.58 -3.82
C ILE A 582 27.62 12.00 -4.60
N TYR A 583 28.66 11.55 -3.90
CA TYR A 583 29.82 10.91 -4.53
C TYR A 583 29.40 9.67 -5.34
N TYR A 584 28.58 8.79 -4.76
CA TYR A 584 28.08 7.60 -5.45
C TYR A 584 27.15 7.95 -6.62
N GLN A 585 26.29 8.96 -6.49
CA GLN A 585 25.44 9.43 -7.60
C GLN A 585 26.28 9.96 -8.77
N ARG A 586 27.32 10.75 -8.49
CA ARG A 586 28.25 11.24 -9.52
C ARG A 586 29.02 10.11 -10.18
N LYS A 587 29.54 9.17 -9.38
CA LYS A 587 30.22 7.96 -9.86
C LYS A 587 29.30 7.12 -10.75
N LEU A 588 28.07 6.87 -10.32
CA LEU A 588 27.07 6.12 -11.07
C LEU A 588 26.73 6.79 -12.40
N LYS A 589 26.56 8.12 -12.42
CA LYS A 589 26.31 8.87 -13.65
C LYS A 589 27.48 8.79 -14.63
N TYR A 590 28.72 8.86 -14.14
CA TYR A 590 29.91 8.67 -14.96
C TYR A 590 29.98 7.26 -15.55
N PHE A 591 29.76 6.22 -14.73
CA PHE A 591 29.73 4.83 -15.17
C PHE A 591 28.60 4.55 -16.16
N ASN A 592 27.38 5.06 -15.93
CA ASN A 592 26.26 4.90 -16.85
C ASN A 592 26.58 5.52 -18.21
N LYS A 593 27.15 6.72 -18.26
CA LYS A 593 27.54 7.36 -19.52
C LYS A 593 28.67 6.60 -20.25
N ALA A 594 29.62 6.06 -19.50
CA ALA A 594 30.68 5.22 -20.07
C ALA A 594 30.12 3.89 -20.59
N LEU A 595 29.15 3.31 -19.88
CA LEU A 595 28.46 2.07 -20.25
C LEU A 595 27.59 2.30 -21.49
N GLU A 596 26.81 3.38 -21.55
CA GLU A 596 26.02 3.78 -22.72
C GLU A 596 26.90 3.91 -23.96
N LYS A 597 28.07 4.54 -23.85
CA LYS A 597 29.02 4.62 -24.96
C LYS A 597 29.52 3.24 -25.40
N ARG A 598 29.85 2.35 -24.44
CA ARG A 598 30.29 0.98 -24.76
C ARG A 598 29.18 0.15 -25.37
N VAL A 599 27.95 0.28 -24.87
CA VAL A 599 26.76 -0.39 -25.41
C VAL A 599 26.51 0.12 -26.82
N ALA A 600 26.46 1.44 -27.04
CA ALA A 600 26.28 2.01 -28.38
C ALA A 600 27.37 1.54 -29.36
N GLN A 601 28.64 1.52 -28.93
CA GLN A 601 29.74 1.01 -29.73
C GLN A 601 29.59 -0.48 -30.03
N LYS A 602 29.26 -1.31 -29.03
CA LYS A 602 29.06 -2.75 -29.21
C LYS A 602 27.83 -3.07 -30.04
N THR A 603 26.74 -2.32 -29.89
CA THR A 603 25.54 -2.45 -30.73
C THR A 603 25.87 -2.11 -32.18
N LYS A 604 26.67 -1.05 -32.42
CA LYS A 604 27.12 -0.70 -33.77
C LYS A 604 28.02 -1.79 -34.37
N GLU A 605 29.03 -2.26 -33.63
CA GLU A 605 29.91 -3.38 -34.05
C GLU A 605 29.09 -4.65 -34.33
N LEU A 606 28.09 -4.95 -33.48
CA LEU A 606 27.22 -6.11 -33.64
C LEU A 606 26.31 -5.98 -34.85
N GLN A 607 25.79 -4.78 -35.12
CA GLN A 607 24.93 -4.52 -36.27
C GLN A 607 25.70 -4.61 -37.58
N GLU A 608 26.90 -4.02 -37.65
CA GLU A 608 27.80 -4.17 -38.81
C GLU A 608 28.21 -5.64 -39.02
N ALA A 609 28.48 -6.37 -37.93
CA ALA A 609 28.77 -7.81 -38.01
C ALA A 609 27.56 -8.63 -38.46
N ASN A 610 26.35 -8.32 -37.99
CA ASN A 610 25.11 -8.99 -38.41
C ASN A 610 24.80 -8.73 -39.87
N GLU A 611 24.88 -7.48 -40.35
CA GLU A 611 24.66 -7.14 -41.77
C GLU A 611 25.67 -7.87 -42.67
N LEU A 612 26.95 -7.92 -42.26
CA LEU A 612 27.97 -8.69 -42.95
C LEU A 612 27.69 -10.20 -42.93
N LEU A 613 27.20 -10.73 -41.81
CA LEU A 613 26.86 -12.14 -41.66
C LEU A 613 25.65 -12.50 -42.52
N GLU A 614 24.58 -11.71 -42.51
CA GLU A 614 23.39 -11.88 -43.33
C GLU A 614 23.74 -11.87 -44.82
N HIS A 615 24.56 -10.92 -45.26
CA HIS A 615 25.04 -10.87 -46.64
C HIS A 615 25.87 -12.11 -47.00
N LYS A 616 26.74 -12.59 -46.09
CA LYS A 616 27.51 -13.83 -46.31
C LYS A 616 26.61 -15.08 -46.35
N VAL A 617 25.60 -15.16 -45.49
CA VAL A 617 24.63 -16.27 -45.44
C VAL A 617 23.79 -16.30 -46.70
N GLN A 618 23.27 -15.16 -47.15
CA GLN A 618 22.50 -15.06 -48.41
C GLN A 618 23.35 -15.47 -49.61
N LYS A 619 24.60 -14.99 -49.69
CA LYS A 619 25.53 -15.37 -50.76
C LYS A 619 25.82 -16.87 -50.76
N LYS A 620 26.07 -17.46 -49.59
CA LYS A 620 26.27 -18.92 -49.43
C LYS A 620 25.03 -19.74 -49.79
N ALA A 621 23.84 -19.26 -49.44
CA ALA A 621 22.58 -19.92 -49.78
C ALA A 621 22.34 -19.92 -51.29
N GLN A 622 22.57 -18.78 -51.96
CA GLN A 622 22.48 -18.70 -53.43
C GLN A 622 23.52 -19.58 -54.12
N GLU A 623 24.75 -19.66 -53.61
CA GLU A 623 25.77 -20.58 -54.14
C GLU A 623 25.36 -22.05 -53.99
N LEU A 624 24.74 -22.43 -52.87
CA LEU A 624 24.26 -23.80 -52.64
C LEU A 624 23.12 -24.18 -53.59
N ILE A 625 22.12 -23.32 -53.75
CA ILE A 625 21.00 -23.54 -54.68
C ILE A 625 21.53 -23.70 -56.11
N LYS A 626 22.41 -22.80 -56.54
CA LYS A 626 23.02 -22.86 -57.88
C LYS A 626 23.85 -24.13 -58.09
N LYS A 627 24.54 -24.61 -57.06
CA LYS A 627 25.30 -25.87 -57.11
C LYS A 627 24.38 -27.09 -57.22
N ASP A 628 23.26 -27.09 -56.52
CA ASP A 628 22.25 -28.17 -56.58
C ASP A 628 21.56 -28.24 -57.95
N GLU A 629 21.23 -27.08 -58.55
CA GLU A 629 20.73 -26.98 -59.92
C GLU A 629 21.74 -27.54 -60.94
N ILE A 630 23.02 -27.19 -60.80
CA ILE A 630 24.09 -27.69 -61.67
C ILE A 630 24.24 -29.21 -61.54
N LEU A 631 24.22 -29.75 -60.32
CA LEU A 631 24.33 -31.20 -60.08
C LEU A 631 23.15 -31.96 -60.67
N THR A 632 21.93 -31.44 -60.50
CA THR A 632 20.72 -32.02 -61.11
C THR A 632 20.79 -32.00 -62.64
N SER A 633 21.30 -30.90 -63.22
CA SER A 633 21.51 -30.78 -64.66
C SER A 633 22.58 -31.75 -65.19
N GLN A 634 23.71 -31.89 -64.49
CA GLN A 634 24.76 -32.86 -64.84
C GLN A 634 24.26 -34.31 -64.77
N SER A 635 23.46 -34.66 -63.76
CA SER A 635 22.86 -36.00 -63.66
C SER A 635 21.93 -36.28 -64.85
N LYS A 636 21.11 -35.30 -65.27
CA LYS A 636 20.25 -35.44 -66.46
C LYS A 636 21.08 -35.63 -67.73
N GLN A 637 22.17 -34.88 -67.88
CA GLN A 637 23.09 -35.01 -69.02
C GLN A 637 23.79 -36.38 -69.06
N ALA A 638 24.18 -36.94 -67.91
CA ALA A 638 24.82 -38.25 -67.84
C ALA A 638 23.89 -39.38 -68.33
N VAL A 639 22.65 -39.41 -67.83
CA VAL A 639 21.61 -40.36 -68.29
C VAL A 639 21.30 -40.16 -69.78
N MET A 640 21.27 -38.90 -70.24
CA MET A 640 21.07 -38.58 -71.66
C MET A 640 22.19 -39.13 -72.53
N GLY A 641 23.45 -39.03 -72.09
CA GLY A 641 24.60 -39.58 -72.82
C GLY A 641 24.53 -41.10 -72.99
N GLU A 642 24.09 -41.82 -71.95
CA GLU A 642 23.94 -43.28 -71.97
C GLU A 642 22.79 -43.72 -72.91
N MET A 643 21.65 -43.01 -72.87
CA MET A 643 20.52 -43.27 -73.77
C MET A 643 20.84 -42.95 -75.23
N ILE A 644 21.53 -41.84 -75.52
CA ILE A 644 21.97 -41.50 -76.88
C ILE A 644 22.88 -42.60 -77.44
N SER A 645 23.77 -43.17 -76.60
CA SER A 645 24.62 -44.29 -77.00
C SER A 645 23.79 -45.53 -77.37
N MET A 646 22.75 -45.84 -76.58
CA MET A 646 21.82 -46.95 -76.85
C MET A 646 21.03 -46.74 -78.15
N ILE A 647 20.55 -45.51 -78.40
CA ILE A 647 19.80 -45.17 -79.63
C ILE A 647 20.69 -45.25 -80.84
N ALA A 648 21.90 -44.70 -80.76
CA ALA A 648 22.87 -44.81 -81.85
C ALA A 648 23.13 -46.28 -82.20
N HIS A 649 23.17 -47.17 -81.19
CA HIS A 649 23.28 -48.60 -81.42
C HIS A 649 22.01 -49.19 -82.06
N GLN A 650 20.81 -48.85 -81.55
CA GLN A 650 19.53 -49.32 -82.09
C GLN A 650 19.25 -48.82 -83.50
N TRP A 651 19.73 -47.65 -83.88
CA TRP A 651 19.65 -47.10 -85.23
C TRP A 651 20.61 -47.77 -86.20
N ARG A 652 21.84 -48.08 -85.76
CA ARG A 652 22.82 -48.77 -86.61
C ARG A 652 22.31 -50.13 -87.08
N GLN A 653 21.51 -50.84 -86.28
CA GLN A 653 21.00 -52.17 -86.61
C GLN A 653 20.13 -52.19 -87.89
N PRO A 654 18.97 -51.51 -87.98
CA PRO A 654 18.16 -51.46 -89.20
C PRO A 654 18.89 -50.76 -90.35
N LEU A 655 19.75 -49.78 -90.08
CA LEU A 655 20.52 -49.10 -91.11
C LEU A 655 21.55 -50.04 -91.77
N ASN A 656 22.16 -50.92 -90.99
CA ASN A 656 22.99 -52.01 -91.49
C ASN A 656 22.14 -53.02 -92.27
N THR A 657 20.94 -53.36 -91.81
CA THR A 657 20.02 -54.26 -92.53
C THR A 657 19.67 -53.68 -93.91
N ILE A 658 19.29 -52.41 -93.99
CA ILE A 658 19.02 -51.70 -95.25
C ILE A 658 20.26 -51.73 -96.14
N THR A 659 21.43 -51.44 -95.58
CA THR A 659 22.70 -51.44 -96.33
C THR A 659 23.00 -52.82 -96.91
N LEU A 660 22.87 -53.89 -96.11
CA LEU A 660 23.09 -55.27 -96.56
C LEU A 660 22.07 -55.70 -97.62
N GLN A 661 20.81 -55.30 -97.46
CA GLN A 661 19.74 -55.57 -98.43
C GLN A 661 20.02 -54.90 -99.78
N VAL A 662 20.38 -53.62 -99.77
CA VAL A 662 20.77 -52.87 -100.98
C VAL A 662 22.03 -53.47 -101.60
N SER A 663 23.07 -53.74 -100.81
CA SER A 663 24.31 -54.35 -101.32
C SER A 663 24.08 -55.74 -101.89
N ASN A 664 23.21 -56.57 -101.31
CA ASN A 664 22.85 -57.87 -101.86
C ASN A 664 22.18 -57.74 -103.23
N LEU A 665 21.22 -56.83 -103.39
CA LEU A 665 20.60 -56.57 -104.70
C LEU A 665 21.62 -56.06 -105.73
N GLN A 666 22.48 -55.11 -105.34
CA GLN A 666 23.53 -54.58 -106.21
C GLN A 666 24.52 -55.67 -106.64
N LEU A 667 24.95 -56.52 -105.72
CA LEU A 667 25.88 -57.61 -106.01
C LEU A 667 25.27 -58.64 -106.95
N LYS A 668 24.01 -59.05 -106.73
CA LYS A 668 23.27 -59.93 -107.66
C LYS A 668 23.20 -59.33 -109.06
N TYR A 669 22.91 -58.03 -109.17
CA TYR A 669 22.86 -57.32 -110.44
C TYR A 669 24.23 -57.30 -111.14
N MET A 670 25.30 -56.97 -110.41
CA MET A 670 26.67 -56.93 -110.96
C MET A 670 27.17 -58.32 -111.38
N MET A 671 26.72 -59.38 -110.71
CA MET A 671 27.05 -60.77 -111.04
C MET A 671 26.22 -61.33 -112.20
N GLY A 672 25.30 -60.54 -112.78
CA GLY A 672 24.43 -60.95 -113.88
C GLY A 672 23.38 -62.00 -113.48
N GLN A 673 23.07 -62.12 -112.18
CA GLN A 673 22.00 -62.99 -111.72
C GLN A 673 20.63 -62.36 -112.02
N GLU A 674 19.67 -63.18 -112.44
CA GLU A 674 18.30 -62.73 -112.67
C GLU A 674 17.64 -62.37 -111.33
N ILE A 675 17.23 -61.10 -111.17
CA ILE A 675 16.56 -60.61 -109.97
C ILE A 675 15.05 -60.60 -110.23
N LEU A 676 14.32 -61.49 -109.55
CA LEU A 676 12.86 -61.60 -109.69
C LEU A 676 12.18 -60.34 -109.15
N LYS A 677 11.07 -59.95 -109.80
CA LYS A 677 10.28 -58.78 -109.38
C LYS A 677 9.79 -58.92 -107.95
N GLU A 678 9.37 -60.12 -107.54
CA GLU A 678 8.94 -60.41 -106.17
C GLU A 678 10.07 -60.17 -105.16
N GLU A 679 11.32 -60.51 -105.49
CA GLU A 679 12.47 -60.33 -104.62
C GLU A 679 12.85 -58.84 -104.45
N VAL A 680 12.75 -58.05 -105.53
CA VAL A 680 12.91 -56.59 -105.46
C VAL A 680 11.81 -55.98 -104.58
N MET A 681 10.56 -56.38 -104.79
CA MET A 681 9.43 -55.84 -104.01
C MET A 681 9.53 -56.20 -102.53
N GLN A 682 9.91 -57.43 -102.19
CA GLN A 682 10.13 -57.85 -100.80
C GLN A 682 11.28 -57.07 -100.15
N THR A 683 12.38 -56.88 -100.88
CA THR A 683 13.52 -56.10 -100.35
C THR A 683 13.14 -54.64 -100.12
N LEU A 684 12.36 -54.03 -101.03
CA LEU A 684 11.85 -52.68 -100.85
C LEU A 684 10.87 -52.57 -99.66
N GLU A 685 10.05 -53.59 -99.44
CA GLU A 685 9.15 -53.67 -98.29
C GLU A 685 9.92 -53.79 -96.97
N ASP A 686 10.94 -54.64 -96.91
CA ASP A 686 11.78 -54.79 -95.71
C ASP A 686 12.58 -53.52 -95.40
N ILE A 687 13.05 -52.81 -96.44
CA ILE A 687 13.68 -51.48 -96.30
C ILE A 687 12.66 -50.48 -95.76
N SER A 688 11.44 -50.46 -96.31
CA SER A 688 10.36 -49.58 -95.85
C SER A 688 10.02 -49.84 -94.38
N ASN A 689 9.86 -51.11 -94.00
CA ASN A 689 9.61 -51.52 -92.61
C ASN A 689 10.77 -51.11 -91.69
N SER A 690 12.02 -51.20 -92.15
CA SER A 690 13.20 -50.75 -91.40
C SER A 690 13.24 -49.22 -91.23
N ILE A 691 12.81 -48.46 -92.23
CA ILE A 691 12.68 -47.00 -92.17
C ILE A 691 11.56 -46.58 -91.23
N VAL A 692 10.39 -47.24 -91.30
CA VAL A 692 9.27 -47.01 -90.36
C VAL A 692 9.72 -47.33 -88.94
N TYR A 693 10.41 -48.45 -88.72
CA TYR A 693 10.95 -48.80 -87.41
C TYR A 693 11.94 -47.75 -86.87
N LEU A 694 12.83 -47.22 -87.72
CA LEU A 694 13.71 -46.09 -87.37
C LEU A 694 12.91 -44.83 -86.99
N SER A 695 11.84 -44.54 -87.74
CA SER A 695 10.94 -43.41 -87.50
C SER A 695 10.18 -43.54 -86.17
N ASP A 696 9.60 -44.70 -85.91
CA ASP A 696 8.88 -44.98 -84.67
C ASP A 696 9.83 -44.89 -83.47
N THR A 697 11.06 -45.40 -83.62
CA THR A 697 12.09 -45.32 -82.57
C THR A 697 12.47 -43.87 -82.24
N ILE A 698 12.51 -42.97 -83.24
CA ILE A 698 12.82 -41.54 -83.00
C ILE A 698 11.64 -40.78 -82.42
N ASP A 699 10.41 -41.12 -82.82
CA ASP A 699 9.21 -40.48 -82.26
C ASP A 699 8.97 -40.92 -80.82
N ASP A 700 9.14 -42.21 -80.49
CA ASP A 700 9.11 -42.70 -79.11
C ASP A 700 10.15 -42.00 -78.23
N PHE A 701 11.36 -41.77 -78.76
CA PHE A 701 12.40 -40.99 -78.10
C PHE A 701 12.00 -39.52 -77.93
N LYS A 702 11.49 -38.87 -78.98
CA LYS A 702 11.09 -37.46 -78.93
C LYS A 702 10.01 -37.24 -77.87
N THR A 703 9.09 -38.20 -77.73
CA THR A 703 8.00 -38.18 -76.73
C THR A 703 8.53 -38.33 -75.29
N TYR A 704 9.63 -39.06 -75.08
CA TYR A 704 10.31 -39.17 -73.78
C TYR A 704 10.93 -37.85 -73.30
N PHE A 705 11.36 -36.97 -74.23
CA PHE A 705 11.99 -35.67 -73.91
C PHE A 705 11.02 -34.49 -73.89
N HIS A 706 9.72 -34.72 -74.12
CA HIS A 706 8.72 -33.66 -73.98
C HIS A 706 8.25 -33.58 -72.52
N PRO A 707 8.41 -32.43 -71.85
CA PRO A 707 7.90 -32.25 -70.50
C PRO A 707 6.39 -31.97 -70.58
N ASN A 708 5.58 -33.01 -70.79
CA ASN A 708 4.19 -32.96 -70.36
C ASN A 708 4.20 -32.98 -68.82
N LYS A 709 4.39 -31.80 -68.22
CA LYS A 709 4.39 -31.58 -66.77
C LYS A 709 3.01 -31.71 -66.14
N THR A 710 2.08 -32.36 -66.83
CA THR A 710 0.75 -32.64 -66.31
C THR A 710 0.68 -34.13 -66.02
N PRO A 711 0.38 -34.54 -64.78
CA PRO A 711 0.08 -35.92 -64.49
C PRO A 711 -1.12 -36.38 -65.33
N GLU A 712 -1.09 -37.62 -65.77
CA GLU A 712 -2.10 -38.22 -66.65
C GLU A 712 -2.70 -39.46 -65.97
N ASP A 713 -4.00 -39.69 -66.16
CA ASP A 713 -4.69 -40.89 -65.71
C ASP A 713 -4.41 -42.05 -66.65
N ILE A 714 -3.77 -43.10 -66.14
CA ILE A 714 -3.45 -44.28 -66.94
C ILE A 714 -3.66 -45.57 -66.12
N ALA A 715 -4.14 -46.61 -66.79
CA ALA A 715 -4.14 -47.96 -66.23
C ALA A 715 -2.69 -48.41 -66.01
N LEU A 716 -2.35 -48.86 -64.80
CA LEU A 716 -0.98 -49.20 -64.42
C LEU A 716 -0.43 -50.35 -65.27
N GLU A 717 -1.27 -51.30 -65.65
CA GLU A 717 -0.90 -52.37 -66.58
C GLU A 717 -0.43 -51.82 -67.94
N SER A 718 -1.11 -50.80 -68.47
CA SER A 718 -0.71 -50.13 -69.72
C SER A 718 0.64 -49.43 -69.57
N LEU A 719 0.88 -48.76 -68.45
CA LEU A 719 2.17 -48.12 -68.15
C LEU A 719 3.31 -49.13 -68.01
N LEU A 720 3.07 -50.26 -67.34
CA LEU A 720 4.04 -51.36 -67.25
C LEU A 720 4.33 -51.94 -68.63
N ASN A 721 3.32 -52.18 -69.46
CA ASN A 721 3.51 -52.65 -70.83
C ASN A 721 4.33 -51.67 -71.67
N LYS A 722 4.12 -50.35 -71.51
CA LYS A 722 4.97 -49.33 -72.14
C LYS A 722 6.44 -49.44 -71.69
N ALA A 723 6.70 -49.53 -70.38
CA ALA A 723 8.06 -49.72 -69.87
C ALA A 723 8.70 -51.03 -70.37
N VAL A 724 7.93 -52.12 -70.39
CA VAL A 724 8.40 -53.44 -70.82
C VAL A 724 8.79 -53.44 -72.30
N LYS A 725 8.08 -52.73 -73.18
CA LYS A 725 8.44 -52.61 -74.60
C LYS A 725 9.89 -52.16 -74.80
N PHE A 726 10.37 -51.22 -74.01
CA PHE A 726 11.74 -50.70 -74.14
C PHE A 726 12.82 -51.72 -73.74
N ILE A 727 12.50 -52.65 -72.83
CA ILE A 727 13.47 -53.65 -72.36
C ILE A 727 13.25 -55.05 -72.95
N LEU A 728 12.14 -55.27 -73.65
CA LEU A 728 11.77 -56.54 -74.28
C LEU A 728 12.86 -57.15 -75.16
N PRO A 729 13.63 -56.36 -75.97
CA PRO A 729 14.74 -56.92 -76.76
C PRO A 729 15.83 -57.54 -75.88
N ARG A 730 16.19 -56.88 -74.76
CA ARG A 730 17.21 -57.37 -73.82
C ARG A 730 16.72 -58.57 -73.02
N LEU A 731 15.44 -58.64 -72.69
CA LEU A 731 14.85 -59.81 -72.05
C LEU A 731 14.92 -61.03 -72.98
N LYS A 732 14.56 -60.85 -74.26
CA LYS A 732 14.62 -61.93 -75.28
C LYS A 732 16.05 -62.39 -75.57
N SER A 733 16.99 -61.47 -75.78
CA SER A 733 18.39 -61.83 -76.07
C SER A 733 19.03 -62.65 -74.93
N ASN A 734 18.65 -62.35 -73.70
CA ASN A 734 19.18 -63.00 -72.50
C ASN A 734 18.33 -64.18 -72.00
N LYS A 735 17.28 -64.56 -72.72
CA LYS A 735 16.33 -65.64 -72.38
C LYS A 735 15.73 -65.50 -70.98
N ILE A 736 15.36 -64.28 -70.60
CA ILE A 736 14.75 -63.96 -69.30
C ILE A 736 13.23 -63.99 -69.45
N GLU A 737 12.54 -64.81 -68.65
CA GLU A 737 11.08 -64.86 -68.57
C GLU A 737 10.57 -63.71 -67.69
N LEU A 738 9.61 -62.93 -68.20
CA LEU A 738 8.96 -61.85 -67.47
C LEU A 738 7.50 -62.22 -67.16
N LYS A 739 7.16 -62.26 -65.87
CA LYS A 739 5.78 -62.49 -65.39
C LYS A 739 5.21 -61.20 -64.82
N ILE A 740 4.06 -60.76 -65.31
CA ILE A 740 3.37 -59.55 -64.85
C ILE A 740 2.01 -59.96 -64.28
N GLU A 741 1.82 -59.68 -62.99
CA GLU A 741 0.56 -59.87 -62.27
C GLU A 741 0.07 -58.49 -61.83
N CYS A 742 -0.72 -57.84 -62.70
CA CYS A 742 -1.27 -56.52 -62.46
C CYS A 742 -2.74 -56.50 -62.87
N ASP A 743 -3.62 -56.12 -61.94
CA ASP A 743 -5.05 -55.98 -62.22
C ASP A 743 -5.28 -54.73 -63.10
N SER A 744 -5.95 -54.93 -64.25
CA SER A 744 -6.27 -53.89 -65.23
C SER A 744 -7.17 -52.78 -64.67
N SER A 745 -7.85 -53.00 -63.54
CA SER A 745 -8.65 -52.00 -62.84
C SER A 745 -7.83 -50.95 -62.08
N ILE A 746 -6.53 -51.17 -61.88
CA ILE A 746 -5.64 -50.24 -61.16
C ILE A 746 -5.28 -49.06 -62.06
N HIS A 747 -5.83 -47.89 -61.74
CA HIS A 747 -5.51 -46.62 -62.40
C HIS A 747 -4.70 -45.70 -61.48
N VAL A 748 -3.74 -44.98 -62.05
CA VAL A 748 -2.89 -44.03 -61.34
C VAL A 748 -2.84 -42.69 -62.10
N HIS A 749 -2.86 -41.57 -61.37
CA HIS A 749 -2.67 -40.23 -61.90
C HIS A 749 -1.22 -39.80 -61.68
N VAL A 750 -0.35 -40.00 -62.69
CA VAL A 750 1.10 -39.85 -62.53
C VAL A 750 1.76 -39.17 -63.71
N TYR A 751 2.96 -38.65 -63.47
CA TYR A 751 3.89 -38.30 -64.54
C TYR A 751 4.39 -39.59 -65.21
N ILE A 752 3.81 -39.91 -66.36
CA ILE A 752 4.00 -41.21 -67.03
C ILE A 752 5.49 -41.48 -67.30
N ASN A 753 6.21 -40.49 -67.83
CA ASN A 753 7.61 -40.66 -68.24
C ASN A 753 8.55 -40.89 -67.04
N GLU A 754 8.33 -40.19 -65.94
CA GLU A 754 9.11 -40.31 -64.71
C GLU A 754 8.89 -41.65 -64.03
N LEU A 755 7.66 -42.17 -64.04
CA LEU A 755 7.41 -43.51 -63.51
C LEU A 755 8.00 -44.60 -64.43
N ILE A 756 7.91 -44.44 -65.76
CA ILE A 756 8.59 -45.33 -66.71
C ILE A 756 10.11 -45.32 -66.47
N GLN A 757 10.71 -44.16 -66.23
CA GLN A 757 12.14 -44.04 -65.94
C GLN A 757 12.54 -44.83 -64.68
N VAL A 758 11.75 -44.75 -63.61
CA VAL A 758 11.97 -45.53 -62.39
C VAL A 758 11.92 -47.03 -62.69
N LEU A 759 10.90 -47.48 -63.42
CA LEU A 759 10.72 -48.88 -63.78
C LEU A 759 11.88 -49.40 -64.65
N LEU A 760 12.30 -48.63 -65.65
CA LEU A 760 13.42 -49.00 -66.53
C LEU A 760 14.75 -49.06 -65.78
N ASN A 761 15.02 -48.16 -64.84
CA ASN A 761 16.23 -48.22 -64.03
C ASN A 761 16.30 -49.51 -63.21
N ILE A 762 15.18 -49.93 -62.62
CA ILE A 762 15.11 -51.15 -61.81
C ILE A 762 15.22 -52.40 -62.71
N LEU A 763 14.48 -52.43 -63.82
CA LEU A 763 14.49 -53.58 -64.73
C LEU A 763 15.84 -53.76 -65.43
N ASN A 764 16.50 -52.68 -65.86
CA ASN A 764 17.86 -52.77 -66.42
C ASN A 764 18.86 -53.28 -65.38
N ASN A 765 18.76 -52.83 -64.13
CA ASN A 765 19.60 -53.37 -63.07
C ASN A 765 19.42 -54.88 -62.88
N ALA A 766 18.18 -55.40 -62.98
CA ALA A 766 17.92 -56.83 -62.91
C ALA A 766 18.50 -57.59 -64.13
N VAL A 767 18.30 -57.06 -65.35
CA VAL A 767 18.82 -57.67 -66.59
C VAL A 767 20.35 -57.71 -66.63
N ASP A 768 21.02 -56.62 -66.24
CA ASP A 768 22.48 -56.54 -66.22
C ASP A 768 23.11 -57.60 -65.29
N VAL A 769 22.43 -57.95 -64.19
CA VAL A 769 22.93 -59.01 -63.28
C VAL A 769 22.80 -60.38 -63.94
N TYR A 770 21.70 -60.64 -64.66
CA TYR A 770 21.49 -61.89 -65.42
C TYR A 770 22.39 -62.04 -66.66
N GLU A 771 22.89 -60.94 -67.23
CA GLU A 771 23.90 -60.96 -68.31
C GLU A 771 25.27 -61.43 -67.79
N ASN A 772 25.61 -61.06 -66.56
CA ASN A 772 26.91 -61.35 -65.96
C ASN A 772 26.94 -62.67 -65.15
N ARG A 773 25.85 -63.45 -65.15
CA ARG A 773 25.72 -64.71 -64.40
C ARG A 773 25.08 -65.81 -65.26
N ASN A 774 25.70 -66.99 -65.30
CA ASN A 774 25.13 -68.18 -65.93
C ASN A 774 24.14 -68.85 -64.96
N MET A 775 22.86 -68.61 -65.17
CA MET A 775 21.75 -69.21 -64.41
C MET A 775 20.70 -69.73 -65.39
N ASP A 776 20.15 -70.91 -65.12
CA ASP A 776 19.13 -71.54 -65.98
C ASP A 776 17.71 -71.01 -65.70
N ASP A 777 17.41 -70.56 -64.47
CA ASP A 777 16.12 -70.00 -64.06
C ASP A 777 16.16 -68.45 -64.02
N LYS A 778 16.04 -67.80 -65.19
CA LYS A 778 16.06 -66.34 -65.31
C LYS A 778 14.64 -65.78 -65.35
N ILE A 779 14.08 -65.47 -64.18
CA ILE A 779 12.72 -64.93 -64.06
C ILE A 779 12.75 -63.55 -63.42
N ILE A 780 11.96 -62.62 -63.97
CA ILE A 780 11.58 -61.37 -63.32
C ILE A 780 10.06 -61.37 -63.12
N THR A 781 9.60 -61.03 -61.92
CA THR A 781 8.18 -60.98 -61.57
C THR A 781 7.79 -59.58 -61.13
N ILE A 782 6.75 -59.01 -61.75
CA ILE A 782 6.17 -57.72 -61.39
C ILE A 782 4.77 -57.97 -60.83
N ILE A 783 4.53 -57.57 -59.58
CA ILE A 783 3.23 -57.73 -58.91
C ILE A 783 2.71 -56.35 -58.49
N CYS A 784 1.52 -55.99 -58.96
CA CYS A 784 0.81 -54.78 -58.54
C CYS A 784 -0.24 -55.11 -57.48
N LYS A 785 -0.29 -54.34 -56.39
CA LYS A 785 -1.36 -54.42 -55.40
C LYS A 785 -1.89 -53.04 -55.06
N LYS A 786 -3.23 -52.93 -54.99
CA LYS A 786 -3.89 -51.75 -54.44
C LYS A 786 -3.88 -51.83 -52.91
N SER A 787 -3.41 -50.78 -52.25
CA SER A 787 -3.38 -50.68 -50.79
C SER A 787 -3.95 -49.34 -50.35
N GLY A 788 -5.28 -49.28 -50.20
CA GLY A 788 -6.00 -48.05 -49.83
C GLY A 788 -5.91 -46.97 -50.91
N LEU A 789 -5.34 -45.80 -50.55
CA LEU A 789 -5.08 -44.68 -51.45
C LEU A 789 -3.75 -44.81 -52.22
N ASN A 790 -2.97 -45.86 -51.94
CA ASN A 790 -1.67 -46.10 -52.58
C ASN A 790 -1.72 -47.34 -53.49
N VAL A 791 -0.81 -47.37 -54.45
CA VAL A 791 -0.51 -48.53 -55.29
C VAL A 791 0.90 -48.99 -54.99
N GLN A 792 1.04 -50.29 -54.76
CA GLN A 792 2.31 -50.94 -54.51
C GLN A 792 2.73 -51.75 -55.74
N ILE A 793 3.95 -51.53 -56.23
CA ILE A 793 4.57 -52.25 -57.35
C ILE A 793 5.79 -52.98 -56.79
N ASN A 794 5.75 -54.31 -56.81
CA ASN A 794 6.88 -55.14 -56.41
C ASN A 794 7.55 -55.72 -57.66
N ILE A 795 8.83 -55.42 -57.85
CA ILE A 795 9.65 -55.96 -58.94
C ILE A 795 10.67 -56.89 -58.31
N THR A 796 10.57 -58.19 -58.62
CA THR A 796 11.43 -59.22 -58.03
C THR A 796 12.24 -59.92 -59.10
N ASP A 797 13.55 -59.98 -58.92
CA ASP A 797 14.46 -60.84 -59.67
C ASP A 797 14.96 -62.00 -58.78
N ARG A 798 15.42 -63.08 -59.42
CA ARG A 798 16.11 -64.21 -58.78
C ARG A 798 17.61 -64.22 -59.11
N ALA A 799 18.19 -63.05 -59.39
CA ALA A 799 19.54 -62.93 -59.93
C ALA A 799 20.65 -62.97 -58.86
N GLY A 800 20.34 -63.47 -57.66
CA GLY A 800 21.34 -63.75 -56.61
C GLY A 800 21.78 -62.56 -55.76
N GLY A 801 20.84 -61.70 -55.35
CA GLY A 801 20.96 -60.79 -54.21
C GLY A 801 22.00 -59.66 -54.28
N ILE A 802 21.93 -58.76 -53.30
CA ILE A 802 22.83 -57.62 -53.07
C ILE A 802 23.47 -57.83 -51.70
N SER A 803 24.78 -57.60 -51.58
CA SER A 803 25.49 -57.79 -50.31
C SER A 803 25.01 -56.79 -49.23
N ASP A 804 25.03 -57.24 -47.97
CA ASP A 804 24.62 -56.44 -46.80
C ASP A 804 25.43 -55.14 -46.64
N GLU A 805 26.67 -55.12 -47.14
CA GLU A 805 27.52 -53.92 -47.14
C GLU A 805 27.05 -52.85 -48.15
N HIS A 806 26.41 -53.26 -49.25
CA HIS A 806 25.99 -52.35 -50.33
C HIS A 806 24.54 -51.89 -50.16
N LEU A 807 23.70 -52.65 -49.47
CA LEU A 807 22.29 -52.33 -49.20
C LEU A 807 22.05 -50.92 -48.62
N PRO A 808 22.81 -50.45 -47.60
CA PRO A 808 22.61 -49.10 -47.05
C PRO A 808 22.97 -47.97 -48.02
N LYS A 809 23.92 -48.22 -48.94
CA LYS A 809 24.47 -47.22 -49.88
C LYS A 809 23.75 -47.22 -51.22
N LEU A 810 22.81 -48.15 -51.43
CA LEU A 810 22.18 -48.42 -52.72
C LEU A 810 21.45 -47.21 -53.35
N PHE A 811 20.96 -46.31 -52.50
CA PHE A 811 20.32 -45.07 -52.92
C PHE A 811 21.19 -43.83 -52.67
N GLU A 812 22.48 -43.97 -52.38
CA GLU A 812 23.41 -42.84 -52.31
C GLU A 812 23.82 -42.41 -53.73
N PRO A 813 23.95 -41.10 -53.99
CA PRO A 813 24.40 -40.62 -55.29
C PRO A 813 25.82 -41.09 -55.60
N TYR A 814 26.07 -41.49 -56.85
CA TYR A 814 27.35 -41.99 -57.38
C TYR A 814 27.80 -43.37 -56.84
N PHE A 815 26.98 -44.04 -56.05
CA PHE A 815 27.28 -45.40 -55.61
C PHE A 815 26.95 -46.40 -56.73
N SER A 816 27.96 -47.13 -57.23
CA SER A 816 27.77 -48.21 -58.21
C SER A 816 28.77 -49.34 -58.02
N THR A 817 28.30 -50.58 -58.19
CA THR A 817 29.13 -51.80 -58.21
C THR A 817 29.58 -52.20 -59.61
N LYS A 818 29.17 -51.46 -60.65
CA LYS A 818 29.43 -51.76 -62.08
C LYS A 818 30.69 -51.07 -62.64
N GLY A 819 31.52 -50.46 -61.78
CA GLY A 819 32.76 -49.77 -62.18
C GLY A 819 32.51 -48.63 -63.18
N LYS A 820 33.31 -48.54 -64.25
CA LYS A 820 33.19 -47.49 -65.28
C LYS A 820 31.89 -47.52 -66.08
N ASN A 821 31.13 -48.62 -66.03
CA ASN A 821 29.87 -48.78 -66.75
C ASN A 821 28.65 -48.42 -65.90
N GLY A 822 28.84 -47.97 -64.65
CA GLY A 822 27.75 -47.57 -63.78
C GLY A 822 27.90 -46.13 -63.31
N THR A 823 26.93 -45.28 -63.65
CA THR A 823 26.93 -43.88 -63.22
C THR A 823 26.64 -43.70 -61.73
N GLY A 824 26.04 -44.70 -61.08
CA GLY A 824 25.65 -44.68 -59.66
C GLY A 824 24.54 -43.68 -59.34
N LEU A 825 23.91 -43.08 -60.36
CA LEU A 825 22.86 -42.07 -60.21
C LEU A 825 21.46 -42.65 -60.40
N GLY A 826 21.31 -43.78 -61.11
CA GLY A 826 20.00 -44.32 -61.48
C GLY A 826 19.07 -44.61 -60.31
N LEU A 827 19.53 -45.33 -59.29
CA LEU A 827 18.72 -45.68 -58.12
C LEU A 827 18.49 -44.48 -57.19
N TYR A 828 19.49 -43.60 -57.02
CA TYR A 828 19.33 -42.32 -56.32
C TYR A 828 18.23 -41.47 -56.97
N MET A 829 18.24 -41.34 -58.30
CA MET A 829 17.21 -40.62 -59.04
C MET A 829 15.85 -41.30 -58.92
N SER A 830 15.78 -42.64 -58.97
CA SER A 830 14.54 -43.37 -58.74
C SER A 830 13.94 -43.07 -57.36
N LYS A 831 14.78 -42.96 -56.32
CA LYS A 831 14.36 -42.56 -54.99
C LYS A 831 13.86 -41.12 -54.94
N MET A 832 14.58 -40.19 -55.56
CA MET A 832 14.16 -38.78 -55.63
C MET A 832 12.82 -38.61 -56.34
N ILE A 833 12.61 -39.30 -57.46
CA ILE A 833 11.34 -39.26 -58.21
C ILE A 833 10.20 -39.81 -57.32
N ILE A 834 10.37 -40.99 -56.73
CA ILE A 834 9.33 -41.61 -55.92
C ILE A 834 9.04 -40.80 -54.65
N GLU A 835 10.05 -40.35 -53.91
CA GLU A 835 9.85 -39.69 -52.61
C GLU A 835 9.54 -38.20 -52.72
N LYS A 836 10.17 -37.47 -53.64
CA LYS A 836 10.00 -36.00 -53.75
C LYS A 836 8.94 -35.59 -54.75
N GLN A 837 8.84 -36.27 -55.89
CA GLN A 837 7.89 -35.90 -56.94
C GLN A 837 6.55 -36.61 -56.78
N PHE A 838 6.56 -37.90 -56.42
CA PHE A 838 5.34 -38.67 -56.20
C PHE A 838 4.85 -38.71 -54.74
N GLY A 839 5.66 -38.27 -53.77
CA GLY A 839 5.31 -38.35 -52.34
C GLY A 839 5.15 -39.78 -51.82
N GLY A 840 5.73 -40.75 -52.53
CA GLY A 840 5.73 -42.17 -52.23
C GLY A 840 6.97 -42.64 -51.47
N SER A 841 7.23 -43.95 -51.50
CA SER A 841 8.46 -44.54 -50.95
C SER A 841 8.99 -45.67 -51.83
N ILE A 842 10.31 -45.81 -51.89
CA ILE A 842 11.01 -46.93 -52.53
C ILE A 842 11.82 -47.67 -51.47
N SER A 843 11.72 -48.99 -51.47
CA SER A 843 12.52 -49.85 -50.59
C SER A 843 13.01 -51.08 -51.33
N VAL A 844 14.08 -51.68 -50.81
CA VAL A 844 14.67 -52.89 -51.37
C VAL A 844 14.80 -53.93 -50.28
N LYS A 845 14.40 -55.16 -50.58
CA LYS A 845 14.72 -56.34 -49.78
C LYS A 845 15.51 -57.28 -50.67
N SER A 846 16.69 -57.68 -50.22
CA SER A 846 17.54 -58.58 -50.98
C SER A 846 17.93 -59.79 -50.14
N SER A 847 18.07 -60.93 -50.79
CA SER A 847 18.52 -62.19 -50.20
C SER A 847 19.37 -62.94 -51.22
N ILE A 848 20.05 -64.00 -50.78
CA ILE A 848 20.82 -64.87 -51.69
C ILE A 848 19.98 -65.45 -52.84
N PHE A 849 18.64 -65.51 -52.69
CA PHE A 849 17.73 -66.05 -53.68
C PHE A 849 17.19 -65.01 -54.67
N GLY A 850 17.48 -63.71 -54.47
CA GLY A 850 16.93 -62.65 -55.32
C GLY A 850 16.73 -61.31 -54.61
N THR A 851 16.34 -60.30 -55.39
CA THR A 851 16.07 -58.95 -54.90
C THR A 851 14.65 -58.52 -55.26
N THR A 852 13.95 -57.92 -54.30
CA THR A 852 12.64 -57.29 -54.49
C THR A 852 12.74 -55.80 -54.23
N PHE A 853 12.47 -55.01 -55.26
CA PHE A 853 12.19 -53.58 -55.14
C PHE A 853 10.70 -53.36 -54.92
N THR A 854 10.35 -52.61 -53.88
CA THR A 854 8.98 -52.24 -53.55
C THR A 854 8.81 -50.74 -53.72
N LEU A 855 7.96 -50.35 -54.68
CA LEU A 855 7.53 -48.98 -54.92
C LEU A 855 6.14 -48.79 -54.33
N VAL A 856 5.95 -47.75 -53.51
CA VAL A 856 4.64 -47.34 -53.00
C VAL A 856 4.39 -45.93 -53.47
N ILE A 857 3.38 -45.73 -54.32
CA ILE A 857 2.99 -44.42 -54.87
C ILE A 857 1.52 -44.11 -54.56
N PRO A 858 1.14 -42.85 -54.34
CA PRO A 858 -0.26 -42.44 -54.25
C PRO A 858 -1.01 -42.72 -55.56
N LYS A 859 -2.29 -43.08 -55.46
CA LYS A 859 -3.16 -43.27 -56.64
C LYS A 859 -3.41 -41.96 -57.39
N ASP A 860 -3.45 -40.85 -56.66
CA ASP A 860 -3.66 -39.50 -57.19
C ASP A 860 -2.63 -38.53 -56.59
N ILE A 861 -1.78 -37.94 -57.43
CA ILE A 861 -0.85 -36.89 -57.02
C ILE A 861 -1.63 -35.57 -57.00
N GLN A 862 -2.40 -35.33 -55.93
CA GLN A 862 -3.12 -34.07 -55.78
C GLN A 862 -2.17 -32.87 -55.80
N LYS A 863 -2.53 -31.85 -56.61
CA LYS A 863 -1.92 -30.51 -56.61
C LYS A 863 -1.86 -29.96 -55.17
N LYS A 864 -0.66 -29.84 -54.63
CA LYS A 864 -0.41 -28.90 -53.53
C LYS A 864 -0.34 -27.47 -54.06
#